data_AF-A0A8H4R9F0-F1
#
_entry.id   AF-A0A8H4R9F0-F1
#
_cell.length_a   1.000
_cell.length_b   1.000
_cell.length_c   1.000
_cell.angle_alpha   90.00
_cell.angle_beta   90.00
_cell.angle_gamma   90.00
#
_symmetry.space_group_name_H-M   'P 1'
#
loop_
_entity.id
_entity.type
_entity.pdbx_description
1 polymer ?
#
loop_
_entity_poly.entity_id
_entity_poly.type
_entity_poly.pdbx_seq_one_letter_code
_entity_poly.pdbx_strand_id
1 'polypeptide(L)'
;MPDLDASPSHPSSWNPTHNDESDVVPQLPPFYSPQPIPVSRAISELDLNSLSISHPAIDSHLSSVDSHSESEQESALPGLVSPAFTPPSTPGASTPSYRSSVQHIPKSIPVDSSVANGGCGQKKPKLLEKLPEVSCVVRARIPTTIGGMEMFLHLYTNSEDNKEHLAIVFGNSIRSRSLDRPREGETELDRLIRGAYTGRLYPGRTSSKMPERANGAAKGTPEVDGSAEEQKKDPPLVRIHSECYTGETVWSARCDCGEQLDEAARLMSLPGSGGGIIIYLRQEGRGIGLGEKLKAYNLQDLGSDTVEANLLLRHPADARSYGLATAMLRDLGQQDIRLLTNNPDKVRAVEGPNREIVVKERVAMIPLAWRGKSGGIRSQEVGGYLKTKIEKMGHIYSTPKAEKYTATMAELENGLERHRSTVEEKDEEVLAEFGYKQELRRDWGLLHNFGISFSIISVITGITTLFEYGLTTGGPGVMSVGWIVVSVFTMAVAMSMAEIVSAIPTAGGPYYWSAMLAPSKHSAFASWITGWFNFLGQVAVTTGISFGLAGLISTTATVKSSYVATPGKTIGIYAAVLISQGIVNTFGVHVLRYLNNTSILLHSAGVTALAIAVLAKAPTHQSAKFVFATFNDGTAATASDVGWATRASPAYVACLGALMSQYTLTGFDASAHLSEETKKASWSAPIGVISSVGFSSIFGFFVLLSFLFSIQNFENTVGSTYSQPVLQILVDVFGDDGAVVLMCLIMICVWHCGLFSLTSNSRMMFAFARDGGIPHFFHKVDAKLKSPIRTVWLAAFLAFCLALPSLGSPVAFAAATSIATIGLYISYGIPILIGLIYYKDFNTRKGPFNLRMFSRPVAFVSVSWICFITIIFCLPTVNPVSSQTLNYTVVAVGIIAIGSMGVWIITARKWFVGPLKEVKEAERLGVDLEEPGELEAAEELAAKGEAEKGVEASSGEKL
;
A
#
# COMPACT_ATOMS: atom_id res chain seq x y z
N MET A 1 70.81 20.30 25.18
CA MET A 1 70.32 20.60 26.54
C MET A 1 68.93 21.21 26.41
N PRO A 2 67.94 20.69 27.15
CA PRO A 2 67.15 19.51 26.69
C PRO A 2 65.64 19.64 27.09
N ASP A 3 64.69 18.71 26.89
CA ASP A 3 64.60 17.26 27.22
C ASP A 3 63.53 16.55 26.34
N LEU A 4 63.79 15.40 25.68
CA LEU A 4 63.78 13.94 26.09
C LEU A 4 62.35 13.34 26.19
N ASP A 5 62.00 12.09 25.81
CA ASP A 5 62.62 10.99 25.06
C ASP A 5 61.53 9.91 24.75
N ALA A 6 61.89 8.85 24.01
CA ALA A 6 61.04 7.86 23.36
C ALA A 6 60.79 6.50 24.07
N SER A 7 59.63 5.86 23.80
CA SER A 7 59.35 4.39 23.66
C SER A 7 59.56 3.46 24.91
N PRO A 8 59.34 2.11 24.91
CA PRO A 8 58.71 1.17 23.94
C PRO A 8 57.84 -0.01 24.54
N SER A 9 57.22 -0.81 23.63
CA SER A 9 57.00 -2.30 23.56
C SER A 9 56.55 -3.23 24.73
N HIS A 10 55.62 -4.15 24.37
CA HIS A 10 55.06 -5.37 25.02
C HIS A 10 56.02 -6.39 25.71
N PRO A 11 55.52 -7.30 26.59
CA PRO A 11 55.27 -8.70 26.14
C PRO A 11 54.19 -9.55 26.89
N SER A 12 53.77 -10.61 26.18
CA SER A 12 53.55 -12.03 26.58
C SER A 12 52.44 -12.53 27.53
N SER A 13 51.68 -13.46 26.93
CA SER A 13 50.87 -14.58 27.42
C SER A 13 51.53 -15.56 28.40
N TRP A 14 50.76 -16.16 29.33
CA TRP A 14 50.95 -17.52 29.88
C TRP A 14 49.61 -18.17 30.31
N ASN A 15 49.32 -19.32 29.68
CA ASN A 15 48.33 -20.40 29.99
C ASN A 15 48.99 -21.44 30.96
N PRO A 16 48.44 -22.61 31.37
CA PRO A 16 47.13 -23.30 31.19
C PRO A 16 46.49 -23.77 32.56
N THR A 17 45.29 -24.36 32.69
CA THR A 17 44.94 -25.79 32.46
C THR A 17 43.43 -26.09 32.69
N HIS A 18 42.93 -27.04 31.89
CA HIS A 18 41.86 -28.04 32.11
C HIS A 18 40.35 -27.69 32.08
N ASN A 19 39.74 -28.23 31.01
CA ASN A 19 38.54 -29.09 30.93
C ASN A 19 37.13 -28.61 31.29
N ASP A 20 36.26 -28.90 30.30
CA ASP A 20 34.88 -29.40 30.36
C ASP A 20 33.68 -28.44 30.44
N GLU A 21 32.81 -28.69 29.45
CA GLU A 21 31.34 -28.57 29.40
C GLU A 21 30.64 -27.20 29.42
N SER A 22 29.80 -27.06 28.39
CA SER A 22 28.80 -26.04 28.12
C SER A 22 27.65 -26.06 29.11
N ASP A 23 27.30 -24.92 29.72
CA ASP A 23 25.93 -24.37 29.78
C ASP A 23 25.82 -23.13 30.70
N VAL A 24 24.79 -22.32 30.43
CA VAL A 24 24.14 -21.31 31.29
C VAL A 24 24.80 -19.92 31.44
N VAL A 25 24.09 -18.89 30.98
CA VAL A 25 24.25 -17.50 31.48
C VAL A 25 23.10 -17.20 32.48
N PRO A 26 23.35 -16.62 33.67
CA PRO A 26 22.42 -16.60 34.80
C PRO A 26 21.56 -15.33 34.91
N GLN A 27 20.44 -15.47 35.62
CA GLN A 27 19.49 -14.43 36.03
C GLN A 27 20.07 -13.44 37.06
N LEU A 28 19.56 -12.20 37.05
CA LEU A 28 19.74 -11.21 38.13
C LEU A 28 18.45 -11.08 38.99
N PRO A 29 18.55 -10.74 40.29
CA PRO A 29 17.52 -11.00 41.32
C PRO A 29 16.54 -9.83 41.61
N PRO A 30 15.47 -10.06 42.41
CA PRO A 30 14.39 -9.09 42.69
C PRO A 30 14.60 -8.32 44.02
N PHE A 31 13.64 -7.42 44.37
CA PHE A 31 13.30 -6.74 45.66
C PHE A 31 13.15 -5.19 45.48
N TYR A 32 12.24 -4.41 46.08
CA TYR A 32 11.43 -4.48 47.31
C TYR A 32 10.20 -3.53 47.21
N SER A 33 9.12 -3.84 47.94
CA SER A 33 7.97 -2.97 48.28
C SER A 33 8.31 -2.04 49.46
N PRO A 34 7.66 -0.87 49.67
CA PRO A 34 7.74 -0.14 50.93
C PRO A 34 6.71 -0.60 51.97
N GLN A 35 7.16 -0.75 53.22
CA GLN A 35 6.38 -1.01 54.44
C GLN A 35 5.99 0.31 55.16
N PRO A 36 4.95 0.33 56.04
CA PRO A 36 4.47 1.53 56.76
C PRO A 36 4.86 1.55 58.25
N ILE A 37 5.20 2.71 58.84
CA ILE A 37 5.16 2.97 60.32
C ILE A 37 4.92 4.49 60.63
N PRO A 38 4.68 4.96 61.88
CA PRO A 38 3.37 5.31 62.44
C PRO A 38 3.22 6.79 62.91
N VAL A 39 2.04 7.14 63.43
CA VAL A 39 1.62 8.47 63.92
C VAL A 39 2.37 8.94 65.18
N SER A 40 2.75 10.23 65.23
CA SER A 40 2.96 10.98 66.48
C SER A 40 2.22 12.34 66.48
N ARG A 41 1.35 12.54 67.48
CA ARG A 41 0.96 13.85 68.07
C ARG A 41 2.23 14.65 68.43
N ALA A 42 2.34 15.99 68.43
CA ALA A 42 1.43 17.13 68.35
C ALA A 42 2.27 18.37 67.97
N ILE A 43 1.65 19.43 67.43
CA ILE A 43 1.72 20.82 67.93
C ILE A 43 0.57 21.58 67.26
N SER A 44 -0.18 22.29 68.09
CA SER A 44 -1.37 23.07 67.81
C SER A 44 -1.00 24.54 67.54
N GLU A 45 -1.95 25.25 66.93
CA GLU A 45 -2.24 26.69 67.03
C GLU A 45 -1.99 27.61 65.83
N LEU A 46 -2.95 28.55 65.72
CA LEU A 46 -2.99 29.81 64.97
C LEU A 46 -3.66 29.85 63.59
N ASP A 47 -4.99 29.69 63.69
CA ASP A 47 -6.01 30.73 63.48
C ASP A 47 -6.09 31.48 62.14
N LEU A 48 -7.12 31.07 61.41
CA LEU A 48 -7.81 31.77 60.34
C LEU A 48 -8.74 32.83 60.96
N ASN A 49 -8.30 34.10 61.08
CA ASN A 49 -9.15 35.29 61.00
C ASN A 49 -8.36 36.60 61.19
N SER A 50 -7.85 37.15 60.09
CA SER A 50 -7.90 38.59 59.78
C SER A 50 -7.57 38.69 58.28
N LEU A 51 -8.50 39.04 57.40
CA LEU A 51 -9.14 40.34 57.29
C LEU A 51 -10.53 40.19 56.66
N SER A 52 -11.42 41.08 57.08
CA SER A 52 -12.86 41.00 56.94
C SER A 52 -13.38 41.92 55.83
N ILE A 53 -14.65 41.65 55.44
CA ILE A 53 -15.66 42.57 54.85
C ILE A 53 -15.45 42.85 53.34
N SER A 54 -16.42 42.69 52.43
CA SER A 54 -17.88 42.84 52.49
C SER A 54 -18.62 42.09 51.36
N HIS A 55 -19.74 41.46 51.72
CA HIS A 55 -20.96 41.22 50.91
C HIS A 55 -21.63 42.57 50.51
N PRO A 56 -22.71 42.67 49.69
CA PRO A 56 -23.71 41.63 49.41
C PRO A 56 -24.35 41.59 47.99
N ALA A 57 -25.24 40.60 47.80
CA ALA A 57 -26.59 40.66 47.18
C ALA A 57 -26.76 41.12 45.71
N ILE A 58 -27.79 40.79 44.92
CA ILE A 58 -29.04 40.00 44.99
C ILE A 58 -29.61 40.01 43.54
N ASP A 59 -30.51 39.06 43.24
CA ASP A 59 -31.56 39.10 42.19
C ASP A 59 -31.27 38.92 40.69
N SER A 60 -31.71 37.74 40.21
CA SER A 60 -32.92 37.51 39.39
C SER A 60 -33.25 38.35 38.13
N HIS A 61 -33.76 37.60 37.15
CA HIS A 61 -34.64 37.96 36.03
C HIS A 61 -34.08 38.45 34.67
N LEU A 62 -34.43 37.63 33.66
CA LEU A 62 -34.87 37.93 32.28
C LEU A 62 -34.40 39.23 31.63
N SER A 63 -33.86 39.13 30.40
CA SER A 63 -34.60 39.42 29.15
C SER A 63 -33.67 39.51 27.91
N SER A 64 -34.24 39.11 26.75
CA SER A 64 -33.99 39.55 25.36
C SER A 64 -32.54 39.75 24.86
N VAL A 65 -32.06 38.97 23.87
CA VAL A 65 -32.34 39.11 22.42
C VAL A 65 -31.97 40.52 21.90
N ASP A 66 -30.84 40.67 21.21
CA ASP A 66 -30.79 40.84 19.74
C ASP A 66 -29.41 41.23 19.17
N SER A 67 -29.23 40.87 17.89
CA SER A 67 -28.47 41.57 16.81
C SER A 67 -26.93 41.46 16.66
N HIS A 68 -26.56 40.72 15.61
CA HIS A 68 -25.78 41.07 14.40
C HIS A 68 -24.36 41.72 14.38
N SER A 69 -23.62 41.25 13.35
CA SER A 69 -22.54 41.85 12.52
C SER A 69 -21.14 41.98 13.15
N GLU A 70 -20.17 41.14 12.72
CA GLU A 70 -19.20 41.31 11.60
C GLU A 70 -17.98 42.17 11.97
N SER A 71 -16.78 41.55 11.99
CA SER A 71 -15.57 42.06 11.32
C SER A 71 -14.35 41.14 11.52
N GLU A 72 -13.89 40.59 10.39
CA GLU A 72 -12.49 40.51 9.90
C GLU A 72 -11.37 39.88 10.76
N GLN A 73 -10.83 38.79 10.22
CA GLN A 73 -9.60 38.09 10.57
C GLN A 73 -8.47 38.45 9.57
N GLU A 74 -7.33 38.92 10.08
CA GLU A 74 -5.96 38.81 9.53
C GLU A 74 -5.02 39.31 10.65
N SER A 75 -3.82 38.83 10.95
CA SER A 75 -2.99 37.67 10.60
C SER A 75 -1.81 37.69 11.61
N ALA A 76 -1.32 36.54 12.10
CA ALA A 76 0.08 36.35 12.51
C ALA A 76 0.37 34.88 12.86
N LEU A 77 1.46 34.37 12.29
CA LEU A 77 1.98 32.99 12.31
C LEU A 77 2.81 32.69 13.60
N PRO A 78 3.24 31.42 13.82
CA PRO A 78 3.37 30.78 15.14
C PRO A 78 4.82 30.58 15.62
N GLY A 79 4.98 30.20 16.89
CA GLY A 79 6.21 29.66 17.47
C GLY A 79 6.03 28.22 18.00
N LEU A 80 6.89 27.31 17.52
CA LEU A 80 7.03 25.90 17.92
C LEU A 80 7.40 25.75 19.41
N VAL A 81 6.59 25.02 20.20
CA VAL A 81 7.00 23.85 21.02
C VAL A 81 5.74 22.97 21.25
N SER A 82 5.82 21.74 20.75
CA SER A 82 4.96 20.53 20.86
C SER A 82 3.62 20.56 21.63
N PRO A 83 2.49 20.26 20.98
CA PRO A 83 1.21 20.02 21.62
C PRO A 83 1.09 18.56 22.12
N ALA A 84 0.69 18.40 23.38
CA ALA A 84 0.06 17.17 23.86
C ALA A 84 -1.25 16.98 23.07
N PHE A 85 -1.20 16.06 22.11
CA PHE A 85 -2.36 15.59 21.36
C PHE A 85 -3.25 14.80 22.33
N THR A 86 -4.16 15.49 23.02
CA THR A 86 -5.36 14.83 23.55
C THR A 86 -6.19 14.41 22.34
N PRO A 87 -6.42 13.11 22.09
CA PRO A 87 -7.26 12.69 20.98
C PRO A 87 -8.68 13.26 21.15
N PRO A 88 -9.37 13.60 20.06
CA PRO A 88 -10.79 13.95 20.14
C PRO A 88 -11.58 12.74 20.66
N SER A 89 -12.50 13.02 21.58
CA SER A 89 -13.66 12.21 21.98
C SER A 89 -13.53 10.70 21.77
N THR A 90 -13.21 9.94 22.83
CA THR A 90 -13.33 8.48 22.87
C THR A 90 -14.72 8.05 22.37
N PRO A 91 -14.84 7.27 21.28
CA PRO A 91 -16.11 6.68 20.88
C PRO A 91 -16.53 5.66 21.95
N GLY A 92 -17.67 5.87 22.62
CA GLY A 92 -18.20 4.93 23.62
C GLY A 92 -18.46 5.48 25.01
N ALA A 93 -18.56 6.80 25.19
CA ALA A 93 -18.81 7.45 26.48
C ALA A 93 -20.25 7.28 27.04
N SER A 94 -20.77 6.06 27.09
CA SER A 94 -21.89 5.76 27.98
C SER A 94 -21.69 4.42 28.68
N THR A 95 -21.40 4.48 29.98
CA THR A 95 -21.84 3.41 30.88
C THR A 95 -23.35 3.21 30.62
N PRO A 96 -23.86 1.97 30.51
CA PRO A 96 -25.21 1.71 29.99
C PRO A 96 -26.25 2.69 30.55
N SER A 97 -26.68 3.65 29.73
CA SER A 97 -27.67 4.63 30.15
C SER A 97 -29.02 3.93 30.24
N TYR A 98 -29.66 4.00 31.41
CA TYR A 98 -30.96 3.40 31.73
C TYR A 98 -32.14 3.96 30.90
N ARG A 99 -31.90 4.82 29.90
CA ARG A 99 -32.95 5.47 29.13
C ARG A 99 -33.20 4.71 27.81
N SER A 100 -34.36 4.05 27.81
CA SER A 100 -35.08 3.39 26.71
C SER A 100 -34.55 2.06 26.16
N SER A 101 -34.68 0.98 26.94
CA SER A 101 -35.03 -0.34 26.37
C SER A 101 -35.57 -1.30 27.43
N VAL A 102 -36.77 -1.04 27.95
CA VAL A 102 -37.62 -2.14 28.44
C VAL A 102 -38.06 -2.88 27.19
N GLN A 103 -37.38 -3.95 26.80
CA GLN A 103 -37.85 -5.03 25.90
C GLN A 103 -36.65 -5.82 25.36
N HIS A 104 -36.19 -6.82 26.13
CA HIS A 104 -35.72 -8.13 25.65
C HIS A 104 -34.75 -8.75 26.67
N ILE A 105 -35.30 -9.61 27.53
CA ILE A 105 -34.52 -10.60 28.25
C ILE A 105 -34.10 -11.67 27.20
N PRO A 106 -32.81 -12.06 27.12
CA PRO A 106 -32.39 -13.08 26.16
C PRO A 106 -33.10 -14.40 26.44
N LYS A 107 -33.50 -15.13 25.39
CA LYS A 107 -34.11 -16.46 25.54
C LYS A 107 -33.15 -17.39 26.27
N SER A 108 -33.57 -17.95 27.41
CA SER A 108 -32.89 -19.06 28.05
C SER A 108 -33.42 -20.38 27.50
N ILE A 109 -32.54 -21.37 27.39
CA ILE A 109 -32.88 -22.72 26.93
C ILE A 109 -32.42 -23.68 28.03
N PRO A 110 -33.30 -24.54 28.57
CA PRO A 110 -32.90 -25.57 29.53
C PRO A 110 -31.81 -26.46 28.94
N VAL A 111 -30.82 -26.81 29.76
CA VAL A 111 -29.71 -27.69 29.38
C VAL A 111 -29.78 -28.97 30.19
N ASP A 112 -29.62 -30.10 29.51
CA ASP A 112 -29.35 -31.41 30.10
C ASP A 112 -28.11 -32.03 29.45
N SER A 113 -26.96 -31.84 30.09
CA SER A 113 -25.67 -32.36 29.62
C SER A 113 -25.55 -33.89 29.66
N SER A 114 -26.51 -34.61 30.29
CA SER A 114 -26.54 -36.08 30.33
C SER A 114 -27.04 -36.70 29.02
N VAL A 115 -27.74 -35.93 28.18
CA VAL A 115 -28.27 -36.37 26.87
C VAL A 115 -27.47 -35.71 25.74
N ALA A 116 -27.13 -36.48 24.69
CA ALA A 116 -26.29 -36.00 23.58
C ALA A 116 -26.83 -34.75 22.85
N ASN A 117 -28.16 -34.61 22.78
CA ASN A 117 -28.87 -33.47 22.16
C ASN A 117 -29.51 -32.51 23.20
N GLY A 118 -29.16 -32.60 24.48
CA GLY A 118 -29.76 -31.81 25.57
C GLY A 118 -29.28 -30.36 25.68
N GLY A 119 -29.02 -29.68 24.55
CA GLY A 119 -28.53 -28.29 24.55
C GLY A 119 -27.01 -28.14 24.73
N CYS A 120 -26.28 -29.25 24.74
CA CYS A 120 -24.82 -29.33 24.71
C CYS A 120 -24.38 -29.88 23.35
N GLY A 121 -23.36 -29.28 22.73
CA GLY A 121 -22.85 -29.72 21.41
C GLY A 121 -22.36 -31.17 21.42
N GLN A 122 -22.24 -31.77 20.23
CA GLN A 122 -21.89 -33.19 20.09
C GLN A 122 -20.44 -33.52 20.45
N LYS A 123 -19.55 -32.51 20.45
CA LYS A 123 -18.13 -32.67 20.78
C LYS A 123 -17.93 -32.73 22.29
N LYS A 124 -17.19 -33.73 22.78
CA LYS A 124 -16.77 -33.81 24.19
C LYS A 124 -15.47 -33.01 24.38
N PRO A 125 -15.45 -31.91 25.15
CA PRO A 125 -14.21 -31.17 25.41
C PRO A 125 -13.25 -32.01 26.26
N LYS A 126 -11.95 -31.77 26.11
CA LYS A 126 -10.93 -32.35 26.99
C LYS A 126 -11.04 -31.66 28.36
N LEU A 127 -11.46 -32.40 29.37
CA LEU A 127 -11.56 -31.91 30.75
C LEU A 127 -10.24 -32.18 31.49
N LEU A 128 -9.94 -31.37 32.50
CA LEU A 128 -8.87 -31.68 33.46
C LEU A 128 -9.28 -32.89 34.30
N GLU A 129 -8.33 -33.77 34.62
CA GLU A 129 -8.57 -34.93 35.49
C GLU A 129 -8.92 -34.53 36.92
N LYS A 130 -8.30 -33.45 37.41
CA LYS A 130 -8.55 -32.84 38.72
C LYS A 130 -8.71 -31.33 38.57
N LEU A 131 -9.66 -30.75 39.28
CA LEU A 131 -9.81 -29.29 39.33
C LEU A 131 -8.63 -28.63 40.07
N PRO A 132 -8.18 -27.45 39.63
CA PRO A 132 -7.12 -26.71 40.30
C PRO A 132 -7.60 -26.17 41.65
N GLU A 133 -6.69 -26.07 42.60
CA GLU A 133 -6.91 -25.39 43.86
C GLU A 133 -6.89 -23.88 43.65
N VAL A 134 -7.90 -23.18 44.18
CA VAL A 134 -8.08 -21.73 44.08
C VAL A 134 -8.29 -21.10 45.45
N SER A 135 -7.79 -19.88 45.63
CA SER A 135 -7.97 -19.12 46.87
C SER A 135 -8.27 -17.65 46.56
N CYS A 136 -9.37 -17.13 47.09
CA CYS A 136 -9.72 -15.72 46.98
C CYS A 136 -8.85 -14.92 47.96
N VAL A 137 -7.96 -14.09 47.41
CA VAL A 137 -7.00 -13.30 48.17
C VAL A 137 -7.64 -12.04 48.74
N VAL A 138 -8.38 -11.31 47.90
CA VAL A 138 -8.97 -10.01 48.25
C VAL A 138 -10.33 -9.80 47.57
N ARG A 139 -11.22 -9.08 48.25
CA ARG A 139 -12.48 -8.57 47.69
C ARG A 139 -12.62 -7.07 47.89
N ALA A 140 -12.95 -6.33 46.82
CA ALA A 140 -13.22 -4.89 46.90
C ALA A 140 -14.59 -4.54 46.30
N ARG A 141 -15.30 -3.60 46.94
CA ARG A 141 -16.52 -3.00 46.40
C ARG A 141 -16.15 -1.93 45.38
N ILE A 142 -16.70 -2.01 44.17
CA ILE A 142 -16.51 -1.01 43.12
C ILE A 142 -17.80 -0.20 42.97
N PRO A 143 -17.76 1.13 43.22
CA PRO A 143 -18.88 2.01 42.93
C PRO A 143 -19.16 2.01 41.42
N THR A 144 -20.42 1.78 41.03
CA THR A 144 -20.87 1.84 39.63
C THR A 144 -21.58 3.16 39.36
N THR A 145 -21.56 3.63 38.11
CA THR A 145 -22.24 4.88 37.71
C THR A 145 -23.75 4.71 37.48
N ILE A 146 -24.25 3.47 37.57
CA ILE A 146 -25.67 3.13 37.43
C ILE A 146 -26.19 2.82 38.84
N GLY A 147 -27.06 3.69 39.38
CA GLY A 147 -27.63 3.50 40.70
C GLY A 147 -28.51 2.25 40.76
N GLY A 148 -28.28 1.37 41.76
CA GLY A 148 -29.20 0.28 42.08
C GLY A 148 -28.56 -1.07 42.46
N MET A 149 -27.33 -1.36 42.02
CA MET A 149 -26.66 -2.63 42.34
C MET A 149 -25.17 -2.43 42.61
N GLU A 150 -24.66 -3.05 43.69
CA GLU A 150 -23.23 -3.00 44.03
C GLU A 150 -22.45 -4.07 43.25
N MET A 151 -21.23 -3.73 42.81
CA MET A 151 -20.31 -4.64 42.14
C MET A 151 -19.13 -4.95 43.06
N PHE A 152 -18.70 -6.22 43.12
CA PHE A 152 -17.56 -6.67 43.91
C PHE A 152 -16.55 -7.41 43.03
N LEU A 153 -15.29 -7.04 43.17
CA LEU A 153 -14.18 -7.71 42.52
C LEU A 153 -13.53 -8.67 43.51
N HIS A 154 -13.42 -9.95 43.14
CA HIS A 154 -12.75 -10.99 43.90
C HIS A 154 -11.51 -11.46 43.13
N LEU A 155 -10.32 -11.25 43.69
CA LEU A 155 -9.06 -11.67 43.09
C LEU A 155 -8.68 -13.06 43.60
N TYR A 156 -8.36 -13.97 42.69
CA TYR A 156 -8.01 -15.36 42.98
C TYR A 156 -6.58 -15.68 42.56
N THR A 157 -5.89 -16.42 43.42
CA THR A 157 -4.68 -17.18 43.08
C THR A 157 -5.02 -18.65 42.88
N ASN A 158 -4.15 -19.37 42.17
CA ASN A 158 -4.42 -20.75 41.78
C ASN A 158 -3.14 -21.59 41.69
N SER A 159 -3.33 -22.90 41.45
CA SER A 159 -2.27 -23.91 41.35
C SER A 159 -1.94 -24.36 39.91
N GLU A 160 -2.70 -23.92 38.92
CA GLU A 160 -2.53 -24.27 37.50
C GLU A 160 -1.55 -23.31 36.79
N ASP A 161 -1.60 -22.03 37.12
CA ASP A 161 -0.69 -21.01 36.57
C ASP A 161 -0.30 -19.94 37.61
N ASN A 162 0.68 -19.10 37.23
CA ASN A 162 1.16 -17.99 38.07
C ASN A 162 0.36 -16.69 37.86
N LYS A 163 -0.87 -16.78 37.32
CA LYS A 163 -1.69 -15.60 37.03
C LYS A 163 -2.74 -15.39 38.12
N GLU A 164 -3.08 -14.12 38.32
CA GLU A 164 -4.22 -13.74 39.15
C GLU A 164 -5.47 -13.64 38.29
N HIS A 165 -6.54 -14.30 38.71
CA HIS A 165 -7.83 -14.31 38.00
C HIS A 165 -8.90 -13.56 38.78
N LEU A 166 -9.92 -13.05 38.10
CA LEU A 166 -10.90 -12.16 38.71
C LEU A 166 -12.30 -12.75 38.61
N ALA A 167 -13.08 -12.68 39.69
CA ALA A 167 -14.52 -12.84 39.64
C ALA A 167 -15.21 -11.50 39.94
N ILE A 168 -15.96 -11.01 38.96
CA ILE A 168 -16.79 -9.81 39.05
C ILE A 168 -18.18 -10.25 39.48
N VAL A 169 -18.57 -9.91 40.70
CA VAL A 169 -19.83 -10.33 41.31
C VAL A 169 -20.77 -9.13 41.41
N PHE A 170 -21.96 -9.28 40.86
CA PHE A 170 -23.02 -8.27 40.89
C PHE A 170 -24.01 -8.62 42.01
N GLY A 171 -24.13 -7.73 42.98
CA GLY A 171 -24.92 -7.91 44.20
C GLY A 171 -24.12 -8.44 45.40
N ASN A 172 -24.75 -8.44 46.58
CA ASN A 172 -24.07 -8.66 47.87
C ASN A 172 -24.24 -10.08 48.44
N SER A 173 -25.01 -10.92 47.73
CA SER A 173 -25.44 -12.21 48.28
C SER A 173 -24.52 -13.39 47.98
N ILE A 174 -23.63 -13.24 46.99
CA ILE A 174 -22.66 -14.26 46.59
C ILE A 174 -21.34 -13.97 47.31
N ARG A 175 -20.77 -14.99 47.96
CA ARG A 175 -19.55 -14.87 48.77
C ARG A 175 -18.61 -16.05 48.56
N SER A 176 -17.32 -15.77 48.66
CA SER A 176 -16.26 -16.77 48.58
C SER A 176 -16.03 -17.45 49.93
N ARG A 177 -15.97 -18.79 49.93
CA ARG A 177 -15.66 -19.61 51.12
C ARG A 177 -14.21 -19.41 51.56
N SER A 178 -13.27 -19.44 50.61
CA SER A 178 -11.84 -19.23 50.89
C SER A 178 -11.55 -17.81 51.39
N LEU A 179 -12.30 -16.81 50.93
CA LEU A 179 -12.26 -15.47 51.48
C LEU A 179 -12.81 -15.47 52.92
N ASP A 180 -14.01 -15.99 53.18
CA ASP A 180 -14.61 -15.80 54.51
C ASP A 180 -13.94 -16.62 55.63
N ARG A 181 -13.21 -17.67 55.27
CA ARG A 181 -12.45 -18.51 56.20
C ARG A 181 -11.47 -17.68 57.06
N PRO A 182 -11.47 -17.84 58.40
CA PRO A 182 -10.43 -17.29 59.27
C PRO A 182 -9.04 -17.80 58.89
N ARG A 183 -8.06 -16.89 58.84
CA ARG A 183 -6.65 -17.24 58.63
C ARG A 183 -5.91 -17.18 59.98
N GLU A 184 -4.91 -18.02 60.16
CA GLU A 184 -4.12 -18.07 61.39
C GLU A 184 -3.35 -16.74 61.58
N GLY A 185 -3.40 -16.16 62.77
CA GLY A 185 -2.77 -14.87 63.10
C GLY A 185 -3.47 -13.62 62.55
N GLU A 186 -4.64 -13.76 61.91
CA GLU A 186 -5.36 -12.66 61.26
C GLU A 186 -6.12 -11.76 62.25
N THR A 187 -5.89 -10.44 62.21
CA THR A 187 -6.65 -9.47 63.00
C THR A 187 -7.99 -9.09 62.34
N GLU A 188 -8.92 -8.48 63.08
CA GLU A 188 -10.17 -7.95 62.48
C GLU A 188 -9.90 -6.87 61.42
N LEU A 189 -8.82 -6.09 61.58
CA LEU A 189 -8.42 -5.11 60.57
C LEU A 189 -7.92 -5.78 59.30
N ASP A 190 -7.14 -6.86 59.40
CA ASP A 190 -6.68 -7.64 58.24
C ASP A 190 -7.87 -8.25 57.48
N ARG A 191 -8.90 -8.72 58.20
CA ARG A 191 -10.17 -9.18 57.61
C ARG A 191 -10.90 -8.07 56.86
N LEU A 192 -10.92 -6.86 57.40
CA LEU A 192 -11.52 -5.69 56.74
C LEU A 192 -10.73 -5.30 55.48
N ILE A 193 -9.39 -5.23 55.57
CA ILE A 193 -8.48 -4.86 54.47
C ILE A 193 -8.61 -5.81 53.28
N ARG A 194 -8.59 -7.12 53.53
CA ARG A 194 -8.76 -8.11 52.45
C ARG A 194 -10.22 -8.24 51.98
N GLY A 195 -11.16 -7.56 52.64
CA GLY A 195 -12.54 -7.49 52.21
C GLY A 195 -13.47 -8.58 52.72
N ALA A 196 -13.10 -9.37 53.73
CA ALA A 196 -13.92 -10.43 54.32
C ALA A 196 -14.90 -9.93 55.40
N TYR A 197 -15.79 -9.03 55.00
CA TYR A 197 -16.78 -8.40 55.89
C TYR A 197 -18.23 -8.54 55.37
N THR A 198 -19.24 -8.27 56.20
CA THR A 198 -20.66 -8.17 55.81
C THR A 198 -21.12 -6.71 55.80
N GLY A 199 -22.03 -6.34 54.91
CA GLY A 199 -22.57 -4.98 54.82
C GLY A 199 -21.56 -3.94 54.26
N ARG A 200 -21.83 -2.65 54.46
CA ARG A 200 -21.01 -1.55 53.90
C ARG A 200 -19.93 -1.10 54.89
N LEU A 201 -18.72 -0.81 54.41
CA LEU A 201 -17.67 -0.17 55.22
C LEU A 201 -17.98 1.31 55.44
N TYR A 202 -17.58 1.82 56.60
CA TYR A 202 -17.62 3.24 56.96
C TYR A 202 -16.37 3.59 57.79
N PRO A 203 -15.89 4.84 57.75
CA PRO A 203 -14.75 5.27 58.57
C PRO A 203 -14.99 4.97 60.06
N GLY A 204 -14.01 4.33 60.72
CA GLY A 204 -14.10 3.94 62.13
C GLY A 204 -14.70 2.56 62.42
N ARG A 205 -15.04 1.77 61.38
CA ARG A 205 -15.52 0.39 61.56
C ARG A 205 -14.39 -0.54 62.04
N THR A 206 -14.65 -1.29 63.12
CA THR A 206 -13.66 -2.19 63.76
C THR A 206 -14.01 -3.68 63.69
N SER A 207 -15.20 -4.05 63.23
CA SER A 207 -15.62 -5.46 63.11
C SER A 207 -16.03 -5.82 61.68
N SER A 208 -15.63 -7.02 61.26
CA SER A 208 -15.98 -7.65 59.98
C SER A 208 -17.47 -8.05 59.88
N LYS A 209 -18.17 -8.25 61.00
CA LYS A 209 -19.61 -8.55 61.03
C LYS A 209 -20.46 -7.28 61.21
N MET A 210 -21.72 -7.30 60.78
CA MET A 210 -22.69 -6.21 61.07
C MET A 210 -23.37 -6.49 62.43
N PRO A 211 -23.63 -5.48 63.27
CA PRO A 211 -24.49 -5.64 64.45
C PRO A 211 -25.94 -5.87 64.03
N GLU A 212 -26.63 -6.84 64.64
CA GLU A 212 -28.08 -7.00 64.48
C GLU A 212 -28.79 -5.73 64.97
N ARG A 213 -29.64 -5.12 64.14
CA ARG A 213 -30.46 -3.98 64.58
C ARG A 213 -31.50 -4.47 65.58
N ALA A 214 -31.42 -3.94 66.80
CA ALA A 214 -32.41 -4.07 67.84
C ALA A 214 -33.81 -3.63 67.36
N ASN A 215 -34.81 -4.45 67.67
CA ASN A 215 -36.25 -4.23 67.50
C ASN A 215 -36.72 -2.89 68.08
N GLY A 216 -37.55 -2.15 67.33
CA GLY A 216 -38.28 -1.00 67.85
C GLY A 216 -39.35 -0.48 66.88
N ALA A 217 -40.61 -0.78 67.19
CA ALA A 217 -41.88 -0.24 66.65
C ALA A 217 -42.48 -0.85 65.36
N ALA A 218 -43.09 -2.03 65.48
CA ALA A 218 -44.56 -2.20 65.49
C ALA A 218 -44.90 -3.68 65.77
N LYS A 219 -45.38 -3.95 66.99
CA LYS A 219 -45.89 -5.25 67.44
C LYS A 219 -47.25 -5.52 66.79
N GLY A 220 -47.35 -6.64 66.10
CA GLY A 220 -48.59 -7.26 65.64
C GLY A 220 -48.28 -8.68 65.18
N THR A 221 -48.07 -9.60 66.12
CA THR A 221 -48.07 -11.05 65.87
C THR A 221 -49.45 -11.61 66.24
N PRO A 222 -49.88 -12.70 65.59
CA PRO A 222 -49.59 -13.98 66.21
C PRO A 222 -48.93 -14.98 65.27
N GLU A 223 -48.22 -15.91 65.90
CA GLU A 223 -47.63 -17.13 65.36
C GLU A 223 -48.60 -17.90 64.44
N VAL A 224 -48.08 -18.39 63.31
CA VAL A 224 -48.60 -19.58 62.63
C VAL A 224 -47.39 -20.44 62.23
N ASP A 225 -47.52 -21.71 62.59
CA ASP A 225 -46.72 -22.86 62.23
C ASP A 225 -46.12 -22.86 60.82
N GLY A 226 -44.94 -23.49 60.73
CA GLY A 226 -44.63 -24.44 59.66
C GLY A 226 -44.87 -24.00 58.23
N SER A 227 -44.01 -23.13 57.70
CA SER A 227 -43.54 -23.13 56.28
C SER A 227 -42.83 -21.81 56.01
N ALA A 228 -41.54 -21.73 56.35
CA ALA A 228 -40.68 -20.79 55.64
C ALA A 228 -40.50 -21.39 54.24
N GLU A 229 -41.40 -21.05 53.33
CA GLU A 229 -41.17 -21.21 51.90
C GLU A 229 -39.79 -20.61 51.60
N GLU A 230 -38.80 -21.46 51.36
CA GLU A 230 -37.57 -21.07 50.69
C GLU A 230 -37.99 -20.38 49.40
N GLN A 231 -37.95 -19.05 49.37
CA GLN A 231 -38.07 -18.31 48.12
C GLN A 231 -37.03 -18.89 47.17
N LYS A 232 -37.53 -19.66 46.20
CA LYS A 232 -36.74 -20.38 45.19
C LYS A 232 -35.89 -19.34 44.46
N LYS A 233 -34.65 -19.16 44.92
CA LYS A 233 -33.75 -18.16 44.37
C LYS A 233 -33.20 -18.75 43.08
N ASP A 234 -33.57 -18.14 41.95
CA ASP A 234 -33.10 -18.60 40.65
C ASP A 234 -31.57 -18.70 40.64
N PRO A 235 -31.00 -19.76 40.00
CA PRO A 235 -29.55 -19.87 39.84
C PRO A 235 -28.95 -18.59 39.21
N PRO A 236 -27.78 -18.13 39.67
CA PRO A 236 -27.21 -16.88 39.19
C PRO A 236 -26.86 -16.95 37.71
N LEU A 237 -26.95 -15.80 37.04
CA LEU A 237 -26.45 -15.65 35.68
C LEU A 237 -24.93 -15.60 35.72
N VAL A 238 -24.27 -16.49 34.99
CA VAL A 238 -22.80 -16.64 34.98
C VAL A 238 -22.26 -16.45 33.57
N ARG A 239 -21.18 -15.68 33.45
CA ARG A 239 -20.41 -15.52 32.21
C ARG A 239 -18.96 -15.90 32.47
N ILE A 240 -18.45 -16.88 31.72
CA ILE A 240 -17.02 -17.18 31.68
C ILE A 240 -16.40 -16.41 30.52
N HIS A 241 -15.62 -15.40 30.88
CA HIS A 241 -15.00 -14.47 29.97
C HIS A 241 -13.49 -14.71 29.92
N SER A 242 -12.95 -14.86 28.72
CA SER A 242 -11.49 -14.91 28.53
C SER A 242 -11.04 -13.50 28.17
N GLU A 243 -10.00 -13.01 28.85
CA GLU A 243 -9.34 -11.73 28.60
C GLU A 243 -9.10 -11.52 27.10
N CYS A 244 -9.52 -10.36 26.61
CA CYS A 244 -9.31 -9.92 25.24
C CYS A 244 -8.94 -8.43 25.24
N TYR A 245 -7.67 -8.13 25.51
CA TYR A 245 -7.11 -6.78 25.56
C TYR A 245 -7.48 -5.96 24.33
N THR A 246 -7.30 -6.52 23.13
CA THR A 246 -7.60 -5.80 21.87
C THR A 246 -9.09 -5.46 21.75
N GLY A 247 -9.99 -6.35 22.19
CA GLY A 247 -11.44 -6.15 22.05
C GLY A 247 -12.04 -5.29 23.16
N GLU A 248 -11.49 -5.38 24.37
CA GLU A 248 -12.01 -4.71 25.58
C GLU A 248 -11.37 -3.34 25.80
N THR A 249 -10.06 -3.21 25.55
CA THR A 249 -9.31 -1.98 25.84
C THR A 249 -9.09 -1.11 24.61
N VAL A 250 -8.86 -1.73 23.44
CA VAL A 250 -8.51 -1.02 22.19
C VAL A 250 -9.68 -0.98 21.20
N TRP A 251 -10.87 -1.42 21.61
CA TRP A 251 -12.10 -1.40 20.81
C TRP A 251 -11.97 -2.07 19.44
N SER A 252 -11.17 -3.14 19.35
CA SER A 252 -10.92 -3.85 18.10
C SER A 252 -12.21 -4.39 17.48
N ALA A 253 -12.43 -4.04 16.22
CA ALA A 253 -13.55 -4.53 15.43
C ALA A 253 -13.30 -5.94 14.84
N ARG A 254 -12.29 -6.68 15.29
CA ARG A 254 -12.02 -8.07 14.83
C ARG A 254 -12.75 -9.13 15.64
N CYS A 255 -13.25 -8.78 16.82
CA CYS A 255 -13.94 -9.72 17.70
C CYS A 255 -15.06 -9.02 18.47
N ASP A 256 -16.06 -9.79 18.91
CA ASP A 256 -17.18 -9.31 19.71
C ASP A 256 -16.94 -9.38 21.23
N CYS A 257 -15.69 -9.63 21.67
CA CYS A 257 -15.40 -9.90 23.09
C CYS A 257 -15.72 -8.72 24.01
N GLY A 258 -15.39 -7.49 23.61
CA GLY A 258 -15.72 -6.28 24.39
C GLY A 258 -17.22 -6.13 24.59
N GLU A 259 -18.00 -6.19 23.50
CA GLU A 259 -19.46 -6.09 23.57
C GLU A 259 -20.12 -7.19 24.40
N GLN A 260 -19.57 -8.40 24.33
CA GLN A 260 -20.05 -9.53 25.13
C GLN A 260 -19.82 -9.29 26.64
N LEU A 261 -18.71 -8.66 27.02
CA LEU A 261 -18.42 -8.31 28.41
C LEU A 261 -19.38 -7.24 28.91
N ASP A 262 -19.58 -6.18 28.12
CA ASP A 262 -20.46 -5.06 28.45
C ASP A 262 -21.93 -5.52 28.58
N GLU A 263 -22.41 -6.33 27.65
CA GLU A 263 -23.77 -6.86 27.69
C GLU A 263 -23.98 -7.81 28.88
N ALA A 264 -22.99 -8.62 29.24
CA ALA A 264 -23.08 -9.47 30.43
C ALA A 264 -23.21 -8.62 31.71
N ALA A 265 -22.36 -7.59 31.86
CA ALA A 265 -22.41 -6.68 32.99
C ALA A 265 -23.75 -5.92 33.05
N ARG A 266 -24.26 -5.46 31.89
CA ARG A 266 -25.56 -4.81 31.79
C ARG A 266 -26.70 -5.73 32.24
N LEU A 267 -26.77 -6.96 31.73
CA LEU A 267 -27.81 -7.94 32.08
C LEU A 267 -27.81 -8.27 33.58
N MET A 268 -26.62 -8.45 34.16
CA MET A 268 -26.48 -8.74 35.59
C MET A 268 -26.87 -7.54 36.47
N SER A 269 -26.70 -6.31 35.97
CA SER A 269 -27.04 -5.07 36.67
C SER A 269 -28.51 -4.65 36.57
N LEU A 270 -29.34 -5.34 35.77
CA LEU A 270 -30.76 -5.00 35.61
C LEU A 270 -31.55 -5.19 36.92
N PRO A 271 -32.51 -4.30 37.24
CA PRO A 271 -33.40 -4.51 38.38
C PRO A 271 -34.18 -5.81 38.24
N GLY A 272 -34.19 -6.63 39.31
CA GLY A 272 -34.85 -7.94 39.32
C GLY A 272 -34.04 -9.10 38.73
N SER A 273 -32.79 -8.90 38.26
CA SER A 273 -31.95 -9.97 37.72
C SER A 273 -31.47 -11.00 38.76
N GLY A 274 -31.55 -10.67 40.05
CA GLY A 274 -30.98 -11.46 41.16
C GLY A 274 -29.46 -11.35 41.32
N GLY A 275 -28.79 -10.55 40.47
CA GLY A 275 -27.33 -10.43 40.40
C GLY A 275 -26.69 -11.40 39.42
N GLY A 276 -25.36 -11.58 39.50
CA GLY A 276 -24.63 -12.48 38.61
C GLY A 276 -23.12 -12.51 38.83
N ILE A 277 -22.43 -13.37 38.08
CA ILE A 277 -20.99 -13.58 38.19
C ILE A 277 -20.35 -13.56 36.80
N ILE A 278 -19.35 -12.71 36.60
CA ILE A 278 -18.42 -12.81 35.47
C ILE A 278 -17.12 -13.37 35.99
N ILE A 279 -16.78 -14.60 35.58
CA ILE A 279 -15.44 -15.17 35.79
C ILE A 279 -14.56 -14.66 34.66
N TYR A 280 -13.62 -13.77 34.99
CA TYR A 280 -12.69 -13.16 34.06
C TYR A 280 -11.33 -13.87 34.15
N LEU A 281 -11.05 -14.71 33.14
CA LEU A 281 -9.84 -15.51 33.06
C LEU A 281 -8.78 -14.83 32.20
N ARG A 282 -7.55 -14.70 32.71
CA ARG A 282 -6.39 -14.13 31.99
C ARG A 282 -5.78 -15.07 30.95
N GLN A 283 -6.60 -15.43 29.96
CA GLN A 283 -6.31 -16.39 28.90
C GLN A 283 -6.45 -15.76 27.51
N GLU A 284 -5.64 -14.73 27.25
CA GLU A 284 -5.61 -13.99 25.99
C GLU A 284 -5.34 -14.88 24.75
N GLY A 285 -5.91 -14.49 23.61
CA GLY A 285 -5.65 -15.11 22.31
C GLY A 285 -6.26 -16.51 22.16
N ARG A 286 -7.26 -16.87 22.96
CA ARG A 286 -7.69 -18.28 23.12
C ARG A 286 -6.60 -19.16 23.73
N GLY A 287 -5.80 -18.59 24.65
CA GLY A 287 -4.77 -19.30 25.40
C GLY A 287 -3.37 -19.23 24.82
N ILE A 288 -3.18 -18.65 23.61
CA ILE A 288 -1.86 -18.51 22.97
C ILE A 288 -1.11 -17.23 23.39
N GLY A 289 -1.78 -16.31 24.09
CA GLY A 289 -1.20 -15.04 24.54
C GLY A 289 -1.31 -13.89 23.51
N LEU A 290 -1.00 -12.68 23.98
CA LEU A 290 -1.19 -11.44 23.19
C LEU A 290 -0.26 -11.37 21.97
N GLY A 291 1.02 -11.71 22.13
CA GLY A 291 2.00 -11.64 21.04
C GLY A 291 1.64 -12.52 19.85
N GLU A 292 1.27 -13.78 20.11
CA GLU A 292 0.85 -14.73 19.08
C GLU A 292 -0.50 -14.34 18.46
N LYS A 293 -1.41 -13.77 19.25
CA LYS A 293 -2.66 -13.20 18.74
C LYS A 293 -2.42 -12.07 17.72
N LEU A 294 -1.46 -11.18 17.97
CA LEU A 294 -1.13 -10.10 17.03
C LEU A 294 -0.51 -10.65 15.74
N LYS A 295 0.30 -11.71 15.82
CA LYS A 295 0.77 -12.42 14.61
C LYS A 295 -0.38 -13.07 13.84
N ALA A 296 -1.34 -13.68 14.54
CA ALA A 296 -2.52 -14.25 13.93
C ALA A 296 -3.38 -13.18 13.22
N TYR A 297 -3.41 -11.94 13.75
CA TYR A 297 -4.05 -10.82 13.07
C TYR A 297 -3.36 -10.45 11.75
N ASN A 298 -2.03 -10.43 11.70
CA ASN A 298 -1.31 -10.20 10.44
C ASN A 298 -1.62 -11.29 9.41
N LEU A 299 -1.70 -12.56 9.84
CA LEU A 299 -2.10 -13.67 8.95
C LEU A 299 -3.56 -13.54 8.48
N GLN A 300 -4.44 -12.99 9.30
CA GLN A 300 -5.81 -12.68 8.90
C GLN A 300 -5.88 -11.56 7.86
N ASP A 301 -5.03 -10.54 7.96
CA ASP A 301 -4.94 -9.49 6.93
C ASP A 301 -4.35 -10.03 5.61
N LEU A 302 -3.56 -11.10 5.69
CA LEU A 302 -3.07 -11.86 4.54
C LEU A 302 -4.11 -12.87 4.01
N GLY A 303 -5.30 -12.94 4.61
CA GLY A 303 -6.44 -13.71 4.12
C GLY A 303 -6.70 -15.05 4.81
N SER A 304 -5.94 -15.41 5.86
CA SER A 304 -6.25 -16.60 6.66
C SER A 304 -7.43 -16.35 7.60
N ASP A 305 -8.27 -17.34 7.87
CA ASP A 305 -9.26 -17.17 8.94
C ASP A 305 -8.66 -17.33 10.35
N THR A 306 -9.48 -17.18 11.40
CA THR A 306 -9.02 -17.29 12.80
C THR A 306 -8.47 -18.67 13.17
N VAL A 307 -8.99 -19.75 12.59
CA VAL A 307 -8.54 -21.12 12.83
C VAL A 307 -7.25 -21.39 12.07
N GLU A 308 -7.22 -21.04 10.79
CA GLU A 308 -6.07 -21.20 9.90
C GLU A 308 -4.86 -20.41 10.39
N ALA A 309 -5.06 -19.16 10.82
CA ALA A 309 -3.99 -18.34 11.39
C ALA A 309 -3.35 -19.00 12.62
N ASN A 310 -4.13 -19.59 13.51
CA ASN A 310 -3.60 -20.30 14.67
C ASN A 310 -2.83 -21.57 14.27
N LEU A 311 -3.36 -22.34 13.31
CA LEU A 311 -2.69 -23.55 12.81
C LEU A 311 -1.37 -23.24 12.09
N LEU A 312 -1.32 -22.13 11.33
CA LEU A 312 -0.08 -21.65 10.68
C LEU A 312 0.99 -21.26 11.71
N LEU A 313 0.59 -20.72 12.85
CA LEU A 313 1.47 -20.43 13.98
C LEU A 313 1.78 -21.66 14.84
N ARG A 314 1.35 -22.87 14.42
CA ARG A 314 1.51 -24.14 15.12
C ARG A 314 0.83 -24.20 16.49
N HIS A 315 -0.23 -23.43 16.68
CA HIS A 315 -1.08 -23.46 17.87
C HIS A 315 -2.39 -24.20 17.58
N PRO A 316 -3.04 -24.80 18.60
CA PRO A 316 -4.38 -25.35 18.42
C PRO A 316 -5.40 -24.22 18.17
N ALA A 317 -6.52 -24.56 17.52
CA ALA A 317 -7.59 -23.60 17.22
C ALA A 317 -8.19 -22.95 18.50
N ASP A 318 -8.16 -23.67 19.62
CA ASP A 318 -8.53 -23.18 20.95
C ASP A 318 -7.68 -23.92 22.01
N ALA A 319 -6.84 -23.18 22.74
CA ALA A 319 -5.96 -23.74 23.77
C ALA A 319 -6.52 -23.58 25.19
N ARG A 320 -7.76 -23.09 25.34
CA ARG A 320 -8.30 -22.70 26.65
C ARG A 320 -8.72 -23.89 27.51
N SER A 321 -8.52 -23.73 28.81
CA SER A 321 -9.02 -24.60 29.87
C SER A 321 -10.02 -23.84 30.75
N TYR A 322 -11.12 -24.49 31.11
CA TYR A 322 -12.19 -23.91 31.93
C TYR A 322 -12.27 -24.46 33.35
N GLY A 323 -11.38 -25.39 33.74
CA GLY A 323 -11.38 -25.98 35.08
C GLY A 323 -11.16 -24.94 36.19
N LEU A 324 -10.34 -23.92 35.93
CA LEU A 324 -10.16 -22.81 36.86
C LEU A 324 -11.46 -22.03 37.12
N ALA A 325 -12.30 -21.83 36.10
CA ALA A 325 -13.61 -21.20 36.29
C ALA A 325 -14.54 -22.07 37.13
N THR A 326 -14.55 -23.38 36.91
CA THR A 326 -15.31 -24.34 37.73
C THR A 326 -14.90 -24.27 39.21
N ALA A 327 -13.59 -24.25 39.48
CA ALA A 327 -13.05 -24.14 40.84
C ALA A 327 -13.44 -22.82 41.52
N MET A 328 -13.33 -21.69 40.81
CA MET A 328 -13.73 -20.37 41.31
C MET A 328 -15.23 -20.29 41.62
N LEU A 329 -16.09 -20.86 40.77
CA LEU A 329 -17.54 -20.90 41.01
C LEU A 329 -17.90 -21.73 42.24
N ARG A 330 -17.22 -22.87 42.46
CA ARG A 330 -17.39 -23.70 43.64
C ARG A 330 -16.98 -22.97 44.92
N ASP A 331 -15.89 -22.20 44.87
CA ASP A 331 -15.46 -21.37 45.99
C ASP A 331 -16.44 -20.23 46.29
N LEU A 332 -17.08 -19.64 45.26
CA LEU A 332 -18.19 -18.70 45.39
C LEU A 332 -19.50 -19.36 45.85
N GLY A 333 -19.47 -20.64 46.19
CA GLY A 333 -20.61 -21.41 46.71
C GLY A 333 -21.69 -21.73 45.68
N GLN A 334 -21.37 -21.68 44.39
CA GLN A 334 -22.32 -22.00 43.33
C GLN A 334 -22.22 -23.47 42.93
N GLN A 335 -23.38 -24.09 42.69
CA GLN A 335 -23.49 -25.45 42.16
C GLN A 335 -24.36 -25.45 40.90
N ASP A 336 -25.53 -24.82 40.97
CA ASP A 336 -26.41 -24.62 39.81
C ASP A 336 -26.19 -23.21 39.21
N ILE A 337 -26.07 -23.10 37.89
CA ILE A 337 -25.88 -21.82 37.19
C ILE A 337 -26.73 -21.68 35.92
N ARG A 338 -27.01 -20.44 35.53
CA ARG A 338 -27.46 -20.09 34.18
C ARG A 338 -26.29 -19.52 33.38
N LEU A 339 -25.82 -20.23 32.35
CA LEU A 339 -24.59 -19.89 31.66
C LEU A 339 -24.84 -19.03 30.41
N LEU A 340 -24.24 -17.85 30.37
CA LEU A 340 -24.30 -16.93 29.24
C LEU A 340 -23.22 -17.28 28.19
N THR A 341 -23.58 -18.11 27.21
CA THR A 341 -22.66 -18.61 26.16
C THR A 341 -23.39 -19.03 24.87
N ASN A 342 -22.71 -18.83 23.74
CA ASN A 342 -23.06 -19.45 22.46
C ASN A 342 -22.14 -20.62 22.10
N ASN A 343 -21.05 -20.80 22.84
CA ASN A 343 -20.17 -21.94 22.63
C ASN A 343 -20.74 -23.15 23.37
N PRO A 344 -21.22 -24.19 22.67
CA PRO A 344 -21.73 -25.40 23.30
C PRO A 344 -20.67 -26.18 24.07
N ASP A 345 -19.41 -26.17 23.62
CA ASP A 345 -18.32 -26.90 24.27
C ASP A 345 -18.03 -26.30 25.66
N LYS A 346 -18.20 -24.99 25.81
CA LYS A 346 -18.07 -24.29 27.09
C LYS A 346 -19.10 -24.75 28.13
N VAL A 347 -20.29 -25.17 27.68
CA VAL A 347 -21.34 -25.68 28.57
C VAL A 347 -20.87 -26.96 29.26
N ARG A 348 -20.34 -27.93 28.50
CA ARG A 348 -19.78 -29.16 29.08
C ARG A 348 -18.50 -28.91 29.85
N ALA A 349 -17.66 -27.99 29.39
CA ALA A 349 -16.36 -27.75 30.00
C ALA A 349 -16.44 -27.11 31.39
N VAL A 350 -17.43 -26.25 31.66
CA VAL A 350 -17.59 -25.63 32.98
C VAL A 350 -18.15 -26.58 34.03
N GLU A 351 -18.88 -27.63 33.64
CA GLU A 351 -19.44 -28.56 34.63
C GLU A 351 -18.35 -29.28 35.43
N GLY A 352 -17.15 -29.41 34.84
CA GLY A 352 -16.03 -30.11 35.44
C GLY A 352 -16.10 -31.63 35.26
N PRO A 353 -15.02 -32.35 35.59
CA PRO A 353 -14.92 -33.79 35.36
C PRO A 353 -15.97 -34.59 36.14
N ASN A 354 -16.41 -34.12 37.31
CA ASN A 354 -17.39 -34.81 38.17
C ASN A 354 -18.74 -34.08 38.25
N ARG A 355 -19.02 -33.14 37.33
CA ARG A 355 -20.21 -32.27 37.36
C ARG A 355 -20.31 -31.45 38.66
N GLU A 356 -19.18 -30.89 39.08
CA GLU A 356 -19.07 -29.99 40.22
C GLU A 356 -19.98 -28.75 40.07
N ILE A 357 -20.20 -28.32 38.82
CA ILE A 357 -21.16 -27.27 38.46
C ILE A 357 -22.18 -27.88 37.50
N VAL A 358 -23.45 -27.47 37.62
CA VAL A 358 -24.54 -27.91 36.75
C VAL A 358 -25.11 -26.70 36.02
N VAL A 359 -25.05 -26.73 34.68
CA VAL A 359 -25.65 -25.68 33.87
C VAL A 359 -27.13 -25.99 33.68
N LYS A 360 -28.01 -25.28 34.39
CA LYS A 360 -29.46 -25.48 34.31
C LYS A 360 -30.05 -24.89 33.03
N GLU A 361 -29.56 -23.73 32.64
CA GLU A 361 -30.00 -23.03 31.44
C GLU A 361 -28.82 -22.40 30.70
N ARG A 362 -28.86 -22.46 29.37
CA ARG A 362 -28.00 -21.66 28.50
C ARG A 362 -28.73 -20.39 28.11
N VAL A 363 -28.15 -19.26 28.43
CA VAL A 363 -28.63 -17.94 28.00
C VAL A 363 -27.84 -17.53 26.75
N ALA A 364 -28.54 -17.28 25.65
CA ALA A 364 -27.90 -16.92 24.39
C ALA A 364 -27.35 -15.50 24.41
N MET A 365 -26.15 -15.32 23.85
CA MET A 365 -25.46 -14.04 23.79
C MET A 365 -25.48 -13.50 22.36
N ILE A 366 -26.60 -12.87 21.98
CA ILE A 366 -26.78 -12.40 20.61
C ILE A 366 -25.95 -11.11 20.42
N PRO A 367 -25.08 -11.03 19.39
CA PRO A 367 -24.33 -9.82 19.06
C PRO A 367 -25.25 -8.62 18.95
N LEU A 368 -24.85 -7.48 19.52
CA LEU A 368 -25.70 -6.28 19.57
C LEU A 368 -26.06 -5.80 18.15
N ALA A 369 -25.13 -5.95 17.20
CA ALA A 369 -25.34 -5.63 15.78
C ALA A 369 -26.52 -6.38 15.14
N TRP A 370 -26.93 -7.54 15.68
CA TRP A 370 -28.04 -8.35 15.16
C TRP A 370 -29.40 -7.95 15.77
N ARG A 371 -29.42 -7.11 16.81
CA ARG A 371 -30.64 -6.76 17.56
C ARG A 371 -31.40 -5.54 17.01
N GLY A 372 -30.82 -4.66 16.19
CA GLY A 372 -31.55 -3.49 15.65
C GLY A 372 -30.68 -2.44 14.92
N LYS A 373 -31.30 -1.36 14.42
CA LYS A 373 -30.66 -0.36 13.53
C LYS A 373 -29.58 0.50 14.19
N SER A 374 -29.54 0.63 15.51
CA SER A 374 -28.57 1.45 16.23
C SER A 374 -27.96 0.70 17.42
N GLY A 375 -26.66 0.38 17.34
CA GLY A 375 -25.88 -0.33 18.35
C GLY A 375 -25.14 -1.55 17.79
N GLY A 376 -23.95 -1.84 18.32
CA GLY A 376 -23.11 -2.96 17.89
C GLY A 376 -21.93 -2.57 16.97
N ILE A 377 -20.79 -3.26 17.09
CA ILE A 377 -19.67 -3.21 16.14
C ILE A 377 -20.16 -3.81 14.81
N ARG A 378 -20.04 -3.01 13.74
CA ARG A 378 -20.34 -3.44 12.37
C ARG A 378 -19.10 -3.26 11.51
N SER A 379 -18.41 -4.35 11.27
CA SER A 379 -17.21 -4.39 10.44
C SER A 379 -17.13 -5.73 9.70
N GLN A 380 -16.34 -5.77 8.63
CA GLN A 380 -16.13 -7.00 7.88
C GLN A 380 -15.36 -8.02 8.73
N GLU A 381 -14.42 -7.56 9.54
CA GLU A 381 -13.55 -8.38 10.37
C GLU A 381 -14.35 -9.10 11.48
N VAL A 382 -15.27 -8.41 12.15
CA VAL A 382 -16.15 -9.05 13.16
C VAL A 382 -17.10 -10.03 12.48
N GLY A 383 -17.55 -9.72 11.26
CA GLY A 383 -18.39 -10.60 10.43
C GLY A 383 -17.69 -11.92 10.12
N GLY A 384 -16.47 -11.88 9.57
CA GLY A 384 -15.67 -13.07 9.28
C GLY A 384 -15.32 -13.90 10.53
N TYR A 385 -15.04 -13.23 11.65
CA TYR A 385 -14.82 -13.89 12.94
C TYR A 385 -16.07 -14.63 13.46
N LEU A 386 -17.25 -13.99 13.39
CA LEU A 386 -18.52 -14.61 13.79
C LEU A 386 -18.90 -15.76 12.86
N LYS A 387 -18.64 -15.63 11.54
CA LYS A 387 -18.81 -16.71 10.56
C LYS A 387 -17.97 -17.93 10.93
N THR A 388 -16.67 -17.73 11.18
CA THR A 388 -15.74 -18.80 11.59
C THR A 388 -16.22 -19.51 12.86
N LYS A 389 -16.76 -18.75 13.83
CA LYS A 389 -17.34 -19.32 15.06
C LYS A 389 -18.53 -20.24 14.79
N ILE A 390 -19.39 -19.88 13.85
CA ILE A 390 -20.58 -20.67 13.49
C ILE A 390 -20.16 -21.91 12.71
N GLU A 391 -19.46 -21.73 11.60
CA GLU A 391 -19.20 -22.78 10.62
C GLU A 391 -18.12 -23.76 11.07
N LYS A 392 -16.98 -23.22 11.54
CA LYS A 392 -15.79 -24.03 11.87
C LYS A 392 -15.74 -24.41 13.36
N MET A 393 -16.44 -23.68 14.22
CA MET A 393 -16.42 -23.90 15.69
C MET A 393 -17.78 -24.25 16.31
N GLY A 394 -18.83 -24.44 15.52
CA GLY A 394 -20.13 -24.95 15.99
C GLY A 394 -20.88 -24.07 16.99
N HIS A 395 -20.67 -22.75 16.99
CA HIS A 395 -21.38 -21.83 17.91
C HIS A 395 -22.88 -21.73 17.57
N ILE A 396 -23.72 -21.72 18.61
CA ILE A 396 -25.19 -21.80 18.48
C ILE A 396 -25.85 -20.46 18.81
N TYR A 397 -26.56 -19.87 17.85
CA TYR A 397 -27.34 -18.65 18.00
C TYR A 397 -28.84 -18.95 17.77
N SER A 398 -29.73 -18.44 18.63
CA SER A 398 -31.16 -18.82 18.66
C SER A 398 -32.12 -17.77 18.08
N THR A 399 -31.77 -17.11 16.97
CA THR A 399 -32.61 -16.07 16.35
C THR A 399 -32.93 -16.31 14.86
N PRO A 400 -34.16 -15.99 14.39
CA PRO A 400 -34.51 -16.00 12.95
C PRO A 400 -33.65 -15.04 12.11
N LYS A 401 -33.05 -14.02 12.74
CA LYS A 401 -32.08 -13.12 12.11
C LYS A 401 -30.71 -13.73 11.91
N ALA A 402 -30.31 -14.77 12.67
CA ALA A 402 -29.03 -15.45 12.47
C ALA A 402 -29.04 -16.26 11.17
N GLU A 403 -30.17 -16.94 10.87
CA GLU A 403 -30.39 -17.63 9.58
C GLU A 403 -30.41 -16.64 8.40
N LYS A 404 -31.05 -15.48 8.59
CA LYS A 404 -30.99 -14.37 7.63
C LYS A 404 -29.56 -13.82 7.49
N TYR A 405 -28.80 -13.66 8.56
CA TYR A 405 -27.41 -13.18 8.50
C TYR A 405 -26.50 -14.18 7.79
N THR A 406 -26.66 -15.49 7.98
CA THR A 406 -25.92 -16.51 7.20
C THR A 406 -26.29 -16.47 5.72
N ALA A 407 -27.55 -16.21 5.37
CA ALA A 407 -27.98 -16.05 3.98
C ALA A 407 -27.51 -14.72 3.36
N THR A 408 -27.64 -13.59 4.08
CA THR A 408 -27.18 -12.27 3.63
C THR A 408 -25.65 -12.18 3.61
N MET A 409 -24.94 -12.92 4.45
CA MET A 409 -23.49 -13.05 4.40
C MET A 409 -23.02 -13.95 3.27
N ALA A 410 -23.77 -14.99 2.89
CA ALA A 410 -23.52 -15.74 1.66
C ALA A 410 -23.77 -14.86 0.41
N GLU A 411 -24.76 -13.96 0.44
CA GLU A 411 -24.99 -12.96 -0.60
C GLU A 411 -23.92 -11.84 -0.61
N LEU A 412 -23.40 -11.45 0.56
CA LEU A 412 -22.27 -10.53 0.73
C LEU A 412 -20.91 -11.18 0.41
N GLU A 413 -20.77 -12.51 0.54
CA GLU A 413 -19.61 -13.27 0.08
C GLU A 413 -19.63 -13.43 -1.43
N ASN A 414 -20.78 -13.79 -2.01
CA ASN A 414 -20.96 -13.59 -3.45
C ASN A 414 -20.71 -12.12 -3.80
N GLY A 415 -21.03 -11.17 -2.92
CA GLY A 415 -20.75 -9.73 -3.04
C GLY A 415 -19.29 -9.30 -2.83
N LEU A 416 -18.44 -10.12 -2.20
CA LEU A 416 -17.07 -9.82 -1.76
C LEU A 416 -16.03 -10.61 -2.54
N GLU A 417 -16.35 -11.83 -2.97
CA GLU A 417 -15.80 -12.38 -4.22
C GLU A 417 -16.15 -11.43 -5.35
N ARG A 418 -17.39 -10.93 -5.44
CA ARG A 418 -17.70 -9.77 -6.30
C ARG A 418 -16.96 -8.49 -5.94
N HIS A 419 -16.49 -8.22 -4.71
CA HIS A 419 -15.82 -6.92 -4.42
C HIS A 419 -14.31 -6.94 -4.68
N ARG A 420 -13.65 -8.07 -4.37
CA ARG A 420 -12.26 -8.33 -4.70
C ARG A 420 -12.10 -8.67 -6.18
N SER A 421 -13.10 -9.34 -6.78
CA SER A 421 -13.29 -9.25 -8.21
C SER A 421 -13.59 -7.80 -8.57
N THR A 422 -14.64 -7.06 -8.15
CA THR A 422 -14.97 -5.68 -8.66
C THR A 422 -13.86 -4.62 -8.69
N VAL A 423 -12.68 -4.75 -8.09
CA VAL A 423 -11.54 -3.86 -8.44
C VAL A 423 -10.77 -4.41 -9.65
N GLU A 424 -10.53 -5.72 -9.68
CA GLU A 424 -9.98 -6.46 -10.82
C GLU A 424 -11.05 -6.60 -11.94
N GLU A 425 -12.29 -7.03 -11.65
CA GLU A 425 -13.50 -6.91 -12.48
C GLU A 425 -13.80 -5.46 -12.88
N LYS A 426 -13.69 -4.39 -12.08
CA LYS A 426 -13.96 -3.03 -12.65
C LYS A 426 -12.92 -2.60 -13.65
N ASP A 427 -11.65 -2.84 -13.36
CA ASP A 427 -10.61 -2.49 -14.33
C ASP A 427 -10.70 -3.47 -15.53
N GLU A 428 -11.15 -4.73 -15.37
CA GLU A 428 -11.45 -5.70 -16.44
C GLU A 428 -12.71 -5.33 -17.23
N GLU A 429 -13.77 -4.87 -16.58
CA GLU A 429 -15.03 -4.34 -17.13
C GLU A 429 -14.74 -3.07 -17.91
N VAL A 430 -13.93 -2.15 -17.38
CA VAL A 430 -13.48 -0.95 -18.11
C VAL A 430 -12.65 -1.35 -19.33
N LEU A 431 -11.80 -2.38 -19.22
CA LEU A 431 -11.06 -2.92 -20.36
C LEU A 431 -11.99 -3.62 -21.39
N ALA A 432 -13.02 -4.30 -20.92
CA ALA A 432 -14.06 -4.96 -21.73
C ALA A 432 -15.01 -3.94 -22.39
N GLU A 433 -15.30 -2.80 -21.75
CA GLU A 433 -16.00 -1.65 -22.35
C GLU A 433 -15.21 -1.10 -23.55
N PHE A 434 -13.89 -1.21 -23.51
CA PHE A 434 -12.98 -0.91 -24.61
C PHE A 434 -12.77 -2.08 -25.57
N GLY A 435 -13.38 -3.24 -25.29
CA GLY A 435 -13.40 -4.39 -26.15
C GLY A 435 -12.27 -5.38 -26.00
N TYR A 436 -11.51 -5.29 -24.91
CA TYR A 436 -10.41 -6.19 -24.68
C TYR A 436 -10.66 -7.09 -23.48
N LYS A 437 -10.24 -8.34 -23.65
CA LYS A 437 -10.01 -9.28 -22.56
C LYS A 437 -8.68 -8.95 -21.88
N GLN A 438 -8.62 -9.09 -20.56
CA GLN A 438 -7.35 -9.02 -19.84
C GLN A 438 -6.48 -10.26 -20.11
N GLU A 439 -5.37 -10.08 -20.84
CA GLU A 439 -4.40 -11.15 -21.12
C GLU A 439 -3.11 -11.06 -20.28
N LEU A 440 -2.78 -9.85 -19.79
CA LEU A 440 -1.61 -9.59 -18.96
C LEU A 440 -1.98 -9.57 -17.47
N ARG A 441 -1.04 -9.98 -16.61
CA ARG A 441 -1.30 -10.11 -15.16
C ARG A 441 -1.13 -8.79 -14.43
N ARG A 442 -2.14 -8.40 -13.63
CA ARG A 442 -2.10 -7.20 -12.77
C ARG A 442 -1.27 -7.38 -11.51
N ASP A 443 0.06 -7.31 -11.65
CA ASP A 443 1.00 -7.34 -10.53
C ASP A 443 1.54 -5.95 -10.14
N TRP A 444 1.23 -4.90 -10.91
CA TRP A 444 1.79 -3.57 -10.74
C TRP A 444 0.85 -2.65 -9.95
N GLY A 445 1.46 -1.81 -9.11
CA GLY A 445 0.76 -0.78 -8.33
C GLY A 445 1.25 0.61 -8.74
N LEU A 446 0.68 1.66 -8.13
CA LEU A 446 1.02 3.05 -8.45
C LEU A 446 2.54 3.33 -8.43
N LEU A 447 3.24 2.88 -7.39
CA LEU A 447 4.70 3.07 -7.26
C LEU A 447 5.46 2.38 -8.39
N HIS A 448 5.03 1.18 -8.79
CA HIS A 448 5.68 0.44 -9.87
C HIS A 448 5.44 1.14 -11.22
N ASN A 449 4.23 1.66 -11.45
CA ASN A 449 3.89 2.34 -12.69
C ASN A 449 4.62 3.69 -12.85
N PHE A 450 4.71 4.45 -11.75
CA PHE A 450 5.60 5.63 -11.67
C PHE A 450 7.05 5.24 -11.93
N GLY A 451 7.51 4.16 -11.28
CA GLY A 451 8.91 3.72 -11.32
C GLY A 451 9.41 3.41 -12.71
N ILE A 452 8.58 2.79 -13.57
CA ILE A 452 8.98 2.53 -14.95
C ILE A 452 9.14 3.81 -15.75
N SER A 453 8.14 4.70 -15.76
CA SER A 453 8.25 5.94 -16.54
C SER A 453 9.39 6.81 -16.02
N PHE A 454 9.56 6.88 -14.71
CA PHE A 454 10.71 7.54 -14.08
C PHE A 454 12.05 6.92 -14.50
N SER A 455 12.12 5.59 -14.59
CA SER A 455 13.32 4.88 -15.00
C SER A 455 13.61 5.00 -16.50
N ILE A 456 12.60 5.16 -17.36
CA ILE A 456 12.81 5.36 -18.81
C ILE A 456 13.21 6.81 -19.09
N ILE A 457 12.61 7.79 -18.39
CA ILE A 457 13.03 9.18 -18.50
C ILE A 457 14.50 9.34 -18.06
N SER A 458 14.92 8.64 -17.00
CA SER A 458 16.31 8.56 -16.49
C SER A 458 17.17 9.79 -16.81
N VAL A 459 17.07 10.82 -15.97
CA VAL A 459 17.76 12.10 -16.21
C VAL A 459 19.27 11.93 -16.40
N ILE A 460 19.88 10.99 -15.68
CA ILE A 460 21.30 10.70 -15.81
C ILE A 460 21.64 10.11 -17.18
N THR A 461 20.75 9.31 -17.77
CA THR A 461 20.95 8.76 -19.12
C THR A 461 21.01 9.87 -20.16
N GLY A 462 19.99 10.72 -20.21
CA GLY A 462 19.93 11.79 -21.20
C GLY A 462 21.05 12.84 -21.01
N ILE A 463 21.29 13.28 -19.77
CA ILE A 463 22.34 14.24 -19.46
C ILE A 463 23.71 13.67 -19.81
N THR A 464 24.04 12.45 -19.39
CA THR A 464 25.37 11.89 -19.63
C THR A 464 25.59 11.59 -21.11
N THR A 465 24.62 11.00 -21.82
CA THR A 465 24.80 10.61 -23.23
C THR A 465 24.83 11.79 -24.19
N LEU A 466 24.18 12.91 -23.86
CA LEU A 466 24.09 14.10 -24.72
C LEU A 466 24.79 15.33 -24.13
N PHE A 467 25.61 15.17 -23.09
CA PHE A 467 26.29 16.31 -22.45
C PHE A 467 27.15 17.10 -23.45
N GLU A 468 27.91 16.40 -24.29
CA GLU A 468 28.75 16.99 -25.33
C GLU A 468 27.93 17.81 -26.32
N TYR A 469 26.80 17.25 -26.78
CA TYR A 469 25.88 17.94 -27.68
C TYR A 469 25.37 19.24 -27.06
N GLY A 470 25.00 19.24 -25.77
CA GLY A 470 24.58 20.45 -25.06
C GLY A 470 25.70 21.49 -24.90
N LEU A 471 26.93 21.06 -24.56
CA LEU A 471 28.06 21.97 -24.39
C LEU A 471 28.48 22.63 -25.70
N THR A 472 28.39 21.91 -26.82
CA THR A 472 28.77 22.39 -28.16
C THR A 472 27.63 23.11 -28.87
N THR A 473 26.38 22.88 -28.49
CA THR A 473 25.20 23.47 -29.14
C THR A 473 24.51 24.44 -28.19
N GLY A 474 25.13 25.59 -27.93
CA GLY A 474 24.59 26.65 -27.08
C GLY A 474 25.26 26.76 -25.71
N GLY A 475 25.94 25.71 -25.23
CA GLY A 475 26.74 25.77 -24.01
C GLY A 475 25.94 25.77 -22.70
N PRO A 476 26.60 26.00 -21.55
CA PRO A 476 25.99 25.88 -20.22
C PRO A 476 24.71 26.72 -20.03
N GLY A 477 24.69 27.95 -20.57
CA GLY A 477 23.52 28.83 -20.45
C GLY A 477 22.28 28.29 -21.16
N VAL A 478 22.45 27.73 -22.35
CA VAL A 478 21.34 27.08 -23.08
C VAL A 478 20.94 25.77 -22.43
N MET A 479 21.89 24.97 -21.95
CA MET A 479 21.57 23.71 -21.25
C MET A 479 20.71 23.98 -20.00
N SER A 480 21.10 24.95 -19.17
CA SER A 480 20.40 25.26 -17.91
C SER A 480 19.04 25.92 -18.15
N VAL A 481 18.97 26.98 -18.94
CA VAL A 481 17.69 27.68 -19.22
C VAL A 481 16.77 26.84 -20.09
N GLY A 482 17.33 26.17 -21.11
CA GLY A 482 16.60 25.27 -22.00
C GLY A 482 15.95 24.11 -21.24
N TRP A 483 16.61 23.57 -20.22
CA TRP A 483 16.02 22.54 -19.36
C TRP A 483 14.73 23.01 -18.69
N ILE A 484 14.70 24.22 -18.14
CA ILE A 484 13.51 24.78 -17.49
C ILE A 484 12.38 24.94 -18.50
N VAL A 485 12.66 25.55 -19.66
CA VAL A 485 11.67 25.80 -20.72
C VAL A 485 11.07 24.48 -21.22
N VAL A 486 11.93 23.52 -21.58
CA VAL A 486 11.50 22.20 -22.07
C VAL A 486 10.70 21.45 -21.00
N SER A 487 11.08 21.53 -19.73
CA SER A 487 10.35 20.89 -18.63
C SER A 487 8.91 21.40 -18.52
N VAL A 488 8.70 22.72 -18.63
CA VAL A 488 7.36 23.33 -18.55
C VAL A 488 6.47 22.85 -19.70
N PHE A 489 6.98 22.87 -20.93
CA PHE A 489 6.20 22.45 -22.09
C PHE A 489 5.98 20.92 -22.14
N THR A 490 6.98 20.14 -21.70
CA THR A 490 6.82 18.68 -21.58
C THR A 490 5.80 18.31 -20.52
N MET A 491 5.73 19.06 -19.41
CA MET A 491 4.66 18.89 -18.42
C MET A 491 3.27 19.16 -19.00
N ALA A 492 3.13 20.15 -19.90
CA ALA A 492 1.86 20.36 -20.60
C ALA A 492 1.46 19.13 -21.43
N VAL A 493 2.40 18.57 -22.19
CA VAL A 493 2.17 17.33 -22.96
C VAL A 493 1.79 16.17 -22.04
N ALA A 494 2.51 16.00 -20.93
CA ALA A 494 2.25 14.96 -19.93
C ALA A 494 0.84 15.11 -19.31
N MET A 495 0.41 16.33 -18.98
CA MET A 495 -0.94 16.59 -18.46
C MET A 495 -2.03 16.29 -19.49
N SER A 496 -1.83 16.64 -20.77
CA SER A 496 -2.78 16.28 -21.84
C SER A 496 -2.87 14.77 -22.03
N MET A 497 -1.74 14.05 -22.04
CA MET A 497 -1.73 12.59 -22.10
C MET A 497 -2.37 11.96 -20.85
N ALA A 498 -2.12 12.51 -19.67
CA ALA A 498 -2.73 12.06 -18.43
C ALA A 498 -4.27 12.15 -18.46
N GLU A 499 -4.83 13.23 -19.01
CA GLU A 499 -6.29 13.35 -19.18
C GLU A 499 -6.85 12.27 -20.13
N ILE A 500 -6.10 11.90 -21.18
CA ILE A 500 -6.50 10.88 -22.15
C ILE A 500 -6.37 9.46 -21.58
N VAL A 501 -5.23 9.11 -20.97
CA VAL A 501 -5.03 7.76 -20.40
C VAL A 501 -5.92 7.51 -19.18
N SER A 502 -6.26 8.56 -18.43
CA SER A 502 -7.27 8.51 -17.37
C SER A 502 -8.64 8.07 -17.92
N ALA A 503 -8.99 8.58 -19.10
CA ALA A 503 -10.22 8.21 -19.80
C ALA A 503 -10.15 6.83 -20.46
N ILE A 504 -8.99 6.45 -21.00
CA ILE A 504 -8.80 5.25 -21.83
C ILE A 504 -7.51 4.51 -21.41
N PRO A 505 -7.52 3.79 -20.27
CA PRO A 505 -6.33 3.16 -19.70
C PRO A 505 -6.03 1.79 -20.35
N THR A 506 -5.62 1.77 -21.61
CA THR A 506 -5.29 0.54 -22.37
C THR A 506 -3.79 0.43 -22.68
N ALA A 507 -3.26 -0.79 -22.82
CA ALA A 507 -1.84 -1.00 -23.14
C ALA A 507 -1.47 -0.49 -24.56
N GLY A 508 -2.46 -0.39 -25.45
CA GLY A 508 -2.30 0.20 -26.77
C GLY A 508 -1.95 1.70 -26.73
N GLY A 509 -2.24 2.39 -25.62
CA GLY A 509 -1.80 3.76 -25.40
C GLY A 509 -2.16 4.70 -26.56
N PRO A 510 -1.20 5.48 -27.11
CA PRO A 510 -1.48 6.52 -28.10
C PRO A 510 -2.28 6.08 -29.33
N TYR A 511 -1.97 4.92 -29.91
CA TYR A 511 -2.63 4.49 -31.15
C TYR A 511 -4.08 4.07 -30.90
N TYR A 512 -4.35 3.47 -29.74
CA TYR A 512 -5.69 3.13 -29.32
C TYR A 512 -6.51 4.41 -29.00
N TRP A 513 -5.91 5.37 -28.29
CA TRP A 513 -6.55 6.65 -28.01
C TRP A 513 -6.95 7.39 -29.29
N SER A 514 -6.07 7.41 -30.28
CA SER A 514 -6.36 8.07 -31.56
C SER A 514 -7.54 7.40 -32.30
N ALA A 515 -7.69 6.08 -32.18
CA ALA A 515 -8.82 5.35 -32.74
C ALA A 515 -10.14 5.70 -32.04
N MET A 516 -10.14 5.75 -30.71
CA MET A 516 -11.32 5.96 -29.89
C MET A 516 -11.81 7.42 -29.91
N LEU A 517 -10.89 8.37 -30.03
CA LEU A 517 -11.21 9.80 -30.07
C LEU A 517 -11.58 10.30 -31.47
N ALA A 518 -11.10 9.63 -32.53
CA ALA A 518 -11.42 10.02 -33.89
C ALA A 518 -12.83 9.59 -34.29
N PRO A 519 -13.51 10.34 -35.19
CA PRO A 519 -14.76 9.88 -35.80
C PRO A 519 -14.59 8.52 -36.47
N SER A 520 -15.66 7.71 -36.49
CA SER A 520 -15.65 6.34 -37.03
C SER A 520 -15.01 6.21 -38.43
N LYS A 521 -15.20 7.20 -39.30
CA LYS A 521 -14.61 7.24 -40.65
C LYS A 521 -13.08 7.37 -40.66
N HIS A 522 -12.51 8.04 -39.65
CA HIS A 522 -11.07 8.34 -39.56
C HIS A 522 -10.35 7.53 -38.48
N SER A 523 -11.08 6.78 -37.65
CA SER A 523 -10.56 5.98 -36.53
C SER A 523 -9.42 5.05 -36.93
N ALA A 524 -9.64 4.17 -37.92
CA ALA A 524 -8.62 3.22 -38.38
C ALA A 524 -7.37 3.92 -38.94
N PHE A 525 -7.55 5.03 -39.67
CA PHE A 525 -6.42 5.80 -40.22
C PHE A 525 -5.61 6.49 -39.12
N ALA A 526 -6.28 7.16 -38.18
CA ALA A 526 -5.63 7.83 -37.06
C ALA A 526 -4.84 6.82 -36.21
N SER A 527 -5.44 5.67 -35.93
CA SER A 527 -4.82 4.55 -35.23
C SER A 527 -3.58 4.02 -35.94
N TRP A 528 -3.68 3.78 -37.25
CA TRP A 528 -2.58 3.26 -38.07
C TRP A 528 -1.36 4.18 -38.04
N ILE A 529 -1.55 5.47 -38.33
CA ILE A 529 -0.45 6.44 -38.36
C ILE A 529 0.16 6.60 -36.98
N THR A 530 -0.67 6.74 -35.94
CA THR A 530 -0.19 6.87 -34.55
C THR A 530 0.59 5.64 -34.12
N GLY A 531 0.10 4.44 -34.46
CA GLY A 531 0.74 3.16 -34.14
C GLY A 531 2.12 3.01 -34.75
N TRP A 532 2.30 3.36 -36.03
CA TRP A 532 3.62 3.27 -36.68
C TRP A 532 4.64 4.26 -36.14
N PHE A 533 4.22 5.49 -35.84
CA PHE A 533 5.10 6.48 -35.20
C PHE A 533 5.46 6.06 -33.76
N ASN A 534 4.51 5.52 -33.00
CA ASN A 534 4.76 5.02 -31.65
C ASN A 534 5.68 3.79 -31.67
N PHE A 535 5.40 2.80 -32.52
CA PHE A 535 6.18 1.58 -32.69
C PHE A 535 7.65 1.86 -33.02
N LEU A 536 7.91 2.65 -34.06
CA LEU A 536 9.29 2.96 -34.46
C LEU A 536 9.96 3.93 -33.48
N GLY A 537 9.19 4.82 -32.86
CA GLY A 537 9.68 5.67 -31.77
C GLY A 537 10.18 4.85 -30.58
N GLN A 538 9.41 3.86 -30.13
CA GLN A 538 9.80 2.96 -29.03
C GLN A 538 11.06 2.16 -29.37
N VAL A 539 11.15 1.59 -30.58
CA VAL A 539 12.37 0.89 -31.05
C VAL A 539 13.58 1.83 -31.07
N ALA A 540 13.40 3.07 -31.53
CA ALA A 540 14.46 4.06 -31.57
C ALA A 540 14.89 4.53 -30.16
N VAL A 541 13.96 4.65 -29.20
CA VAL A 541 14.31 4.94 -27.79
C VAL A 541 15.17 3.82 -27.20
N THR A 542 14.74 2.56 -27.34
CA THR A 542 15.53 1.41 -26.86
C THR A 542 16.92 1.40 -27.49
N THR A 543 17.01 1.74 -28.78
CA THR A 543 18.28 1.86 -29.51
C THR A 543 19.16 2.97 -28.94
N GLY A 544 18.61 4.17 -28.77
CA GLY A 544 19.33 5.34 -28.26
C GLY A 544 19.93 5.11 -26.87
N ILE A 545 19.14 4.56 -25.94
CA ILE A 545 19.57 4.30 -24.55
C ILE A 545 20.65 3.22 -24.52
N SER A 546 20.37 2.04 -25.10
CA SER A 546 21.24 0.88 -24.94
C SER A 546 22.52 1.01 -25.77
N PHE A 547 22.51 1.71 -26.90
CA PHE A 547 23.74 2.06 -27.62
C PHE A 547 24.52 3.15 -26.88
N GLY A 548 23.85 4.14 -26.29
CA GLY A 548 24.47 5.12 -25.40
C GLY A 548 25.23 4.44 -24.26
N LEU A 549 24.62 3.44 -23.60
CA LEU A 549 25.29 2.61 -22.59
C LEU A 549 26.52 1.89 -23.14
N ALA A 550 26.43 1.29 -24.33
CA ALA A 550 27.58 0.64 -24.95
C ALA A 550 28.74 1.62 -25.20
N GLY A 551 28.41 2.86 -25.58
CA GLY A 551 29.37 3.97 -25.66
C GLY A 551 30.03 4.27 -24.31
N LEU A 552 29.23 4.42 -23.25
CA LEU A 552 29.75 4.68 -21.90
C LEU A 552 30.66 3.55 -21.39
N ILE A 553 30.28 2.28 -21.63
CA ILE A 553 31.11 1.11 -21.28
C ILE A 553 32.41 1.15 -22.08
N SER A 554 32.33 1.35 -23.40
CA SER A 554 33.49 1.36 -24.29
C SER A 554 34.46 2.48 -23.92
N THR A 555 33.97 3.68 -23.62
CA THR A 555 34.82 4.80 -23.21
C THR A 555 35.39 4.60 -21.81
N THR A 556 34.59 4.18 -20.83
CA THR A 556 35.11 3.95 -19.47
C THR A 556 36.21 2.88 -19.47
N ALA A 557 36.10 1.88 -20.36
CA ALA A 557 37.12 0.85 -20.52
C ALA A 557 38.46 1.39 -21.04
N THR A 558 38.56 2.58 -21.65
CA THR A 558 39.85 3.15 -22.08
C THR A 558 40.66 3.72 -20.92
N VAL A 559 40.03 3.98 -19.77
CA VAL A 559 40.71 4.55 -18.60
C VAL A 559 41.73 3.53 -18.06
N LYS A 560 43.00 3.94 -17.97
CA LYS A 560 44.12 3.12 -17.46
C LYS A 560 44.25 1.74 -18.12
N SER A 561 43.84 1.60 -19.38
CA SER A 561 43.90 0.33 -20.12
C SER A 561 44.43 0.50 -21.55
N SER A 562 44.80 -0.61 -22.19
CA SER A 562 45.16 -0.65 -23.62
C SER A 562 43.95 -0.86 -24.54
N TYR A 563 42.72 -0.76 -24.02
CA TYR A 563 41.50 -0.92 -24.79
C TYR A 563 41.32 0.25 -25.76
N VAL A 564 41.20 -0.07 -27.05
CA VAL A 564 40.84 0.90 -28.09
C VAL A 564 39.37 0.72 -28.45
N ALA A 565 38.57 1.77 -28.23
CA ALA A 565 37.18 1.84 -28.67
C ALA A 565 37.12 1.85 -30.20
N THR A 566 36.38 0.90 -30.79
CA THR A 566 36.16 0.83 -32.24
C THR A 566 34.67 0.58 -32.48
N PRO A 567 34.09 1.04 -33.61
CA PRO A 567 32.67 0.82 -33.90
C PRO A 567 32.24 -0.66 -33.79
N GLY A 568 33.10 -1.57 -34.27
CA GLY A 568 32.86 -3.02 -34.17
C GLY A 568 32.84 -3.57 -32.74
N LYS A 569 33.65 -3.02 -31.82
CA LYS A 569 33.59 -3.41 -30.40
C LYS A 569 32.37 -2.82 -29.71
N THR A 570 32.02 -1.57 -30.01
CA THR A 570 30.84 -0.90 -29.45
C THR A 570 29.57 -1.63 -29.86
N ILE A 571 29.42 -2.05 -31.12
CA ILE A 571 28.25 -2.83 -31.56
C ILE A 571 28.19 -4.21 -30.86
N GLY A 572 29.34 -4.83 -30.57
CA GLY A 572 29.41 -6.08 -29.81
C GLY A 572 28.96 -5.92 -28.36
N ILE A 573 29.40 -4.86 -27.68
CA ILE A 573 28.94 -4.51 -26.32
C ILE A 573 27.44 -4.23 -26.35
N TYR A 574 26.97 -3.48 -27.34
CA TYR A 574 25.55 -3.17 -27.52
C TYR A 574 24.68 -4.42 -27.69
N ALA A 575 25.13 -5.39 -28.50
CA ALA A 575 24.46 -6.69 -28.62
C ALA A 575 24.34 -7.40 -27.27
N ALA A 576 25.42 -7.42 -26.48
CA ALA A 576 25.42 -8.03 -25.15
C ALA A 576 24.47 -7.32 -24.18
N VAL A 577 24.41 -5.99 -24.22
CA VAL A 577 23.46 -5.19 -23.43
C VAL A 577 22.01 -5.55 -23.78
N LEU A 578 21.66 -5.57 -25.08
CA LEU A 578 20.30 -5.93 -25.52
C LEU A 578 19.93 -7.36 -25.13
N ILE A 579 20.84 -8.32 -25.30
CA ILE A 579 20.63 -9.71 -24.88
C ILE A 579 20.36 -9.78 -23.38
N SER A 580 21.14 -9.06 -22.56
CA SER A 580 20.92 -9.03 -21.10
C SER A 580 19.53 -8.46 -20.74
N GLN A 581 19.11 -7.37 -21.40
CA GLN A 581 17.79 -6.75 -21.17
C GLN A 581 16.65 -7.66 -21.65
N GLY A 582 16.83 -8.35 -22.79
CA GLY A 582 15.86 -9.30 -23.36
C GLY A 582 15.71 -10.55 -22.50
N ILE A 583 16.81 -11.08 -21.96
CA ILE A 583 16.80 -12.20 -21.01
C ILE A 583 15.99 -11.84 -19.77
N VAL A 584 16.25 -10.68 -19.16
CA VAL A 584 15.52 -10.25 -17.95
C VAL A 584 14.04 -10.01 -18.24
N ASN A 585 13.69 -9.46 -19.40
CA ASN A 585 12.31 -9.31 -19.84
C ASN A 585 11.61 -10.65 -20.17
N THR A 586 12.38 -11.73 -20.37
CA THR A 586 11.84 -13.08 -20.62
C THR A 586 11.48 -13.80 -19.31
N PHE A 587 12.29 -13.68 -18.24
CA PHE A 587 12.12 -14.45 -16.99
C PHE A 587 11.03 -13.94 -16.01
N GLY A 588 10.03 -13.22 -16.53
CA GLY A 588 8.75 -12.99 -15.84
C GLY A 588 8.67 -11.74 -14.96
N VAL A 589 7.42 -11.32 -14.72
CA VAL A 589 7.03 -10.04 -14.08
C VAL A 589 7.58 -9.87 -12.66
N HIS A 590 7.81 -10.97 -11.94
CA HIS A 590 8.32 -10.92 -10.56
C HIS A 590 9.73 -10.29 -10.49
N VAL A 591 10.63 -10.67 -11.39
CA VAL A 591 12.00 -10.12 -11.43
C VAL A 591 11.97 -8.64 -11.81
N LEU A 592 11.16 -8.28 -12.80
CA LEU A 592 10.97 -6.88 -13.23
C LEU A 592 10.47 -6.00 -12.08
N ARG A 593 9.58 -6.52 -11.22
CA ARG A 593 9.08 -5.79 -10.05
C ARG A 593 10.20 -5.44 -9.05
N TYR A 594 11.06 -6.40 -8.71
CA TYR A 594 12.20 -6.14 -7.81
C TYR A 594 13.19 -5.16 -8.43
N LEU A 595 13.54 -5.37 -9.71
CA LEU A 595 14.43 -4.47 -10.44
C LEU A 595 13.87 -3.05 -10.55
N ASN A 596 12.55 -2.89 -10.61
CA ASN A 596 11.92 -1.57 -10.67
C ASN A 596 12.09 -0.81 -9.35
N ASN A 597 11.88 -1.47 -8.20
CA ASN A 597 12.11 -0.86 -6.90
C ASN A 597 13.59 -0.45 -6.71
N THR A 598 14.52 -1.31 -7.14
CA THR A 598 15.95 -0.97 -7.16
C THR A 598 16.24 0.20 -8.10
N SER A 599 15.63 0.23 -9.27
CA SER A 599 15.79 1.32 -10.25
C SER A 599 15.33 2.66 -9.69
N ILE A 600 14.17 2.71 -9.02
CA ILE A 600 13.68 3.93 -8.36
C ILE A 600 14.72 4.42 -7.35
N LEU A 601 15.25 3.53 -6.50
CA LEU A 601 16.25 3.90 -5.50
C LEU A 601 17.55 4.41 -6.14
N LEU A 602 18.05 3.73 -7.17
CA LEU A 602 19.28 4.13 -7.87
C LEU A 602 19.12 5.47 -8.59
N HIS A 603 18.02 5.68 -9.31
CA HIS A 603 17.76 6.92 -10.05
C HIS A 603 17.38 8.10 -9.16
N SER A 604 16.85 7.86 -7.97
CA SER A 604 16.57 8.92 -6.99
C SER A 604 17.76 9.13 -6.05
N ALA A 605 17.92 8.27 -5.05
CA ALA A 605 18.95 8.40 -4.02
C ALA A 605 20.38 8.26 -4.59
N GLY A 606 20.61 7.30 -5.49
CA GLY A 606 21.94 7.07 -6.08
C GLY A 606 22.44 8.25 -6.92
N VAL A 607 21.62 8.73 -7.85
CA VAL A 607 21.96 9.89 -8.69
C VAL A 607 22.03 11.19 -7.87
N THR A 608 21.18 11.35 -6.85
CA THR A 608 21.29 12.49 -5.92
C THR A 608 22.60 12.47 -5.15
N ALA A 609 23.00 11.30 -4.64
CA ALA A 609 24.28 11.13 -3.96
C ALA A 609 25.47 11.39 -4.90
N LEU A 610 25.39 10.96 -6.16
CA LEU A 610 26.38 11.28 -7.19
C LEU A 610 26.51 12.80 -7.39
N ALA A 611 25.39 13.50 -7.58
CA ALA A 611 25.38 14.96 -7.79
C ALA A 611 25.97 15.72 -6.57
N ILE A 612 25.60 15.31 -5.36
CA ILE A 612 26.18 15.87 -4.12
C ILE A 612 27.67 15.58 -4.04
N ALA A 613 28.11 14.36 -4.32
CA ALA A 613 29.52 13.98 -4.28
C ALA A 613 30.35 14.81 -5.26
N VAL A 614 29.88 14.95 -6.51
CA VAL A 614 30.54 15.74 -7.56
C VAL A 614 30.67 17.21 -7.17
N LEU A 615 29.63 17.80 -6.58
CA LEU A 615 29.68 19.17 -6.07
C LEU A 615 30.60 19.29 -4.85
N ALA A 616 30.53 18.37 -3.88
CA ALA A 616 31.29 18.45 -2.65
C ALA A 616 32.80 18.24 -2.85
N LYS A 617 33.18 17.40 -3.83
CA LYS A 617 34.58 17.05 -4.09
C LYS A 617 35.25 17.99 -5.11
N ALA A 618 34.49 18.68 -5.95
CA ALA A 618 35.03 19.57 -6.97
C ALA A 618 36.01 20.59 -6.35
N PRO A 619 37.27 20.67 -6.84
CA PRO A 619 38.27 21.61 -6.32
C PRO A 619 37.83 23.06 -6.42
N THR A 620 37.13 23.40 -7.50
CA THR A 620 36.54 24.71 -7.75
C THR A 620 35.17 24.58 -8.37
N HIS A 621 34.32 25.60 -8.17
CA HIS A 621 33.01 25.69 -8.82
C HIS A 621 32.99 26.84 -9.81
N GLN A 622 32.33 26.60 -10.95
CA GLN A 622 32.08 27.64 -11.93
C GLN A 622 31.17 28.75 -11.38
N SER A 623 31.30 29.96 -11.91
CA SER A 623 30.42 31.06 -11.51
C SER A 623 28.98 30.87 -12.01
N ALA A 624 28.01 31.45 -11.31
CA ALA A 624 26.61 31.45 -11.79
C ALA A 624 26.48 32.08 -13.19
N LYS A 625 27.27 33.11 -13.50
CA LYS A 625 27.34 33.69 -14.85
C LYS A 625 27.79 32.65 -15.88
N PHE A 626 28.79 31.83 -15.53
CA PHE A 626 29.24 30.77 -16.41
C PHE A 626 28.10 29.80 -16.72
N VAL A 627 27.43 29.29 -15.68
CA VAL A 627 26.40 28.25 -15.82
C VAL A 627 25.12 28.75 -16.49
N PHE A 628 24.66 29.97 -16.19
CA PHE A 628 23.37 30.47 -16.66
C PHE A 628 23.42 31.41 -17.86
N ALA A 629 24.60 31.94 -18.23
CA ALA A 629 24.72 32.96 -19.26
C ALA A 629 25.83 32.71 -20.30
N THR A 630 26.64 31.66 -20.17
CA THR A 630 27.65 31.34 -21.19
C THR A 630 27.00 30.67 -22.38
N PHE A 631 27.21 31.28 -23.54
CA PHE A 631 26.83 30.74 -24.83
C PHE A 631 28.07 30.21 -25.55
N ASN A 632 27.98 28.99 -26.07
CA ASN A 632 29.05 28.37 -26.87
C ASN A 632 28.48 27.83 -28.20
N ASP A 633 29.14 28.13 -29.32
CA ASP A 633 28.78 27.60 -30.63
C ASP A 633 29.92 26.74 -31.21
N GLY A 634 29.83 25.44 -30.96
CA GLY A 634 30.69 24.40 -31.52
C GLY A 634 30.08 23.68 -32.71
N THR A 635 29.11 24.28 -33.41
CA THR A 635 28.39 23.62 -34.52
C THR A 635 29.12 23.66 -35.88
N ALA A 636 30.34 24.22 -35.93
CA ALA A 636 31.19 24.19 -37.12
C ALA A 636 31.78 22.78 -37.34
N ALA A 637 31.76 22.28 -38.57
CA ALA A 637 32.28 20.95 -38.92
C ALA A 637 33.81 20.89 -38.83
N THR A 638 34.48 21.99 -39.15
CA THR A 638 35.94 22.14 -39.06
C THR A 638 36.30 23.48 -38.45
N ALA A 639 37.54 23.62 -37.97
CA ALA A 639 38.03 24.89 -37.40
C ALA A 639 38.06 26.05 -38.41
N SER A 640 38.03 25.76 -39.71
CA SER A 640 37.97 26.78 -40.77
C SER A 640 36.54 27.17 -41.17
N ASP A 641 35.53 26.42 -40.73
CA ASP A 641 34.13 26.70 -41.03
C ASP A 641 33.50 27.63 -39.98
N VAL A 642 32.43 28.31 -40.37
CA VAL A 642 31.60 29.08 -39.43
C VAL A 642 30.53 28.19 -38.79
N GLY A 643 30.22 28.42 -37.52
CA GLY A 643 29.10 27.77 -36.84
C GLY A 643 27.73 28.33 -37.24
N TRP A 644 26.67 27.65 -36.81
CA TRP A 644 25.29 28.05 -37.04
C TRP A 644 24.88 29.36 -36.36
N ALA A 645 25.56 29.77 -35.28
CA ALA A 645 25.28 31.06 -34.65
C ALA A 645 25.62 32.22 -35.60
N THR A 646 26.69 32.07 -36.39
CA THR A 646 27.08 33.03 -37.43
C THR A 646 26.32 32.79 -38.73
N ARG A 647 26.15 31.53 -39.16
CA ARG A 647 25.51 31.19 -40.44
C ARG A 647 24.01 31.49 -40.47
N ALA A 648 23.32 31.28 -39.35
CA ALA A 648 21.88 31.50 -39.19
C ALA A 648 21.60 32.49 -38.05
N SER A 649 21.69 32.07 -36.79
CA SER A 649 21.56 32.96 -35.62
C SER A 649 21.90 32.23 -34.31
N PRO A 650 22.27 32.95 -33.24
CA PRO A 650 22.40 32.36 -31.91
C PRO A 650 21.10 31.72 -31.39
N ALA A 651 19.93 32.26 -31.78
CA ALA A 651 18.63 31.72 -31.42
C ALA A 651 18.38 30.33 -32.04
N TYR A 652 18.86 30.11 -33.27
CA TYR A 652 18.81 28.81 -33.93
C TYR A 652 19.61 27.76 -33.12
N VAL A 653 20.84 28.09 -32.73
CA VAL A 653 21.68 27.21 -31.90
C VAL A 653 21.06 26.99 -30.52
N ALA A 654 20.46 28.02 -29.90
CA ALA A 654 19.77 27.87 -28.63
C ALA A 654 18.58 26.90 -28.71
N CYS A 655 17.80 26.93 -29.81
CA CYS A 655 16.72 25.97 -30.04
C CYS A 655 17.26 24.55 -30.21
N LEU A 656 18.37 24.38 -30.94
CA LEU A 656 19.02 23.08 -31.10
C LEU A 656 19.58 22.54 -29.77
N GLY A 657 20.17 23.39 -28.93
CA GLY A 657 20.71 23.01 -27.63
C GLY A 657 19.65 22.49 -26.66
N ALA A 658 18.44 23.05 -26.72
CA ALA A 658 17.30 22.61 -25.92
C ALA A 658 16.85 21.16 -26.24
N LEU A 659 17.27 20.60 -27.38
CA LEU A 659 16.95 19.21 -27.75
C LEU A 659 17.55 18.17 -26.79
N MET A 660 18.66 18.49 -26.10
CA MET A 660 19.23 17.61 -25.06
C MET A 660 18.20 17.35 -23.95
N SER A 661 17.60 18.42 -23.43
CA SER A 661 16.55 18.34 -22.41
C SER A 661 15.32 17.61 -22.94
N GLN A 662 14.97 17.84 -24.21
CA GLN A 662 13.78 17.25 -24.83
C GLN A 662 13.94 15.74 -25.03
N TYR A 663 15.12 15.29 -25.46
CA TYR A 663 15.44 13.86 -25.50
C TYR A 663 15.37 13.23 -24.10
N THR A 664 15.93 13.94 -23.10
CA THR A 664 15.97 13.44 -21.72
C THR A 664 14.57 13.27 -21.13
N LEU A 665 13.65 14.22 -21.33
CA LEU A 665 12.30 14.19 -20.75
C LEU A 665 11.29 13.45 -21.64
N THR A 666 11.69 12.34 -22.27
CA THR A 666 10.85 11.51 -23.15
C THR A 666 10.56 10.13 -22.52
N GLY A 667 9.53 9.42 -23.00
CA GLY A 667 9.26 8.01 -22.63
C GLY A 667 8.32 7.82 -21.45
N PHE A 668 7.61 8.87 -21.03
CA PHE A 668 6.59 8.81 -19.98
C PHE A 668 5.29 8.11 -20.40
N ASP A 669 5.11 7.77 -21.68
CA ASP A 669 4.01 6.94 -22.20
C ASP A 669 4.09 5.48 -21.76
N ALA A 670 5.24 5.04 -21.22
CA ALA A 670 5.40 3.70 -20.67
C ALA A 670 4.38 3.37 -19.58
N SER A 671 3.96 4.36 -18.78
CA SER A 671 2.88 4.19 -17.80
C SER A 671 1.53 3.85 -18.45
N ALA A 672 1.31 4.20 -19.71
CA ALA A 672 0.13 3.81 -20.48
C ALA A 672 0.26 2.37 -21.01
N HIS A 673 1.43 2.01 -21.56
CA HIS A 673 1.66 0.67 -22.12
C HIS A 673 1.57 -0.46 -21.09
N LEU A 674 1.70 -0.12 -19.81
CA LEU A 674 1.56 -1.06 -18.69
C LEU A 674 0.20 -0.97 -17.99
N SER A 675 -0.77 -0.26 -18.57
CA SER A 675 -2.10 -0.10 -17.95
C SER A 675 -2.79 -1.45 -17.73
N GLU A 676 -2.67 -2.39 -18.67
CA GLU A 676 -3.24 -3.75 -18.53
C GLU A 676 -2.57 -4.57 -17.40
N GLU A 677 -1.31 -4.25 -17.03
CA GLU A 677 -0.60 -4.88 -15.91
C GLU A 677 -0.76 -4.10 -14.58
N THR A 678 -1.44 -2.95 -14.60
CA THR A 678 -1.51 -1.98 -13.48
C THR A 678 -2.86 -1.99 -12.78
N LYS A 679 -2.85 -2.07 -11.45
CA LYS A 679 -4.06 -1.92 -10.63
C LYS A 679 -4.53 -0.46 -10.58
N LYS A 680 -5.84 -0.24 -10.72
CA LYS A 680 -6.51 1.07 -10.80
C LYS A 680 -5.92 1.92 -11.93
N ALA A 681 -5.83 1.35 -13.13
CA ALA A 681 -5.08 1.96 -14.24
C ALA A 681 -5.55 3.38 -14.59
N SER A 682 -6.86 3.66 -14.51
CA SER A 682 -7.45 4.99 -14.73
C SER A 682 -6.95 6.09 -13.77
N TRP A 683 -6.34 5.71 -12.63
CA TRP A 683 -5.67 6.62 -11.70
C TRP A 683 -4.16 6.45 -11.69
N SER A 684 -3.68 5.20 -11.71
CA SER A 684 -2.26 4.88 -11.60
C SER A 684 -1.47 5.30 -12.85
N ALA A 685 -2.04 5.18 -14.05
CA ALA A 685 -1.43 5.63 -15.30
C ALA A 685 -1.26 7.15 -15.38
N PRO A 686 -2.30 7.98 -15.21
CA PRO A 686 -2.15 9.43 -15.30
C PRO A 686 -1.24 10.01 -14.21
N ILE A 687 -1.31 9.50 -12.97
CA ILE A 687 -0.39 9.93 -11.92
C ILE A 687 1.04 9.52 -12.27
N GLY A 688 1.26 8.30 -12.78
CA GLY A 688 2.58 7.84 -13.23
C GLY A 688 3.20 8.75 -14.29
N VAL A 689 2.41 9.14 -15.31
CA VAL A 689 2.83 10.09 -16.36
C VAL A 689 3.24 11.45 -15.77
N ILE A 690 2.37 12.09 -14.98
CA ILE A 690 2.62 13.44 -14.46
C ILE A 690 3.78 13.45 -13.46
N SER A 691 3.77 12.51 -12.51
CA SER A 691 4.78 12.48 -11.45
C SER A 691 6.16 12.13 -11.99
N SER A 692 6.28 11.19 -12.93
CA SER A 692 7.58 10.85 -13.55
C SER A 692 8.21 12.05 -14.27
N VAL A 693 7.43 12.81 -15.05
CA VAL A 693 7.91 14.04 -15.70
C VAL A 693 8.26 15.12 -14.69
N GLY A 694 7.41 15.33 -13.68
CA GLY A 694 7.62 16.37 -12.66
C GLY A 694 8.87 16.15 -11.82
N PHE A 695 9.02 14.95 -11.27
CA PHE A 695 10.21 14.58 -10.50
C PHE A 695 11.47 14.62 -11.37
N SER A 696 11.42 14.10 -12.59
CA SER A 696 12.58 14.12 -13.50
C SER A 696 12.98 15.53 -13.91
N SER A 697 12.01 16.43 -14.12
CA SER A 697 12.29 17.84 -14.43
C SER A 697 13.08 18.52 -13.30
N ILE A 698 12.70 18.28 -12.04
CA ILE A 698 13.34 18.88 -10.87
C ILE A 698 14.71 18.21 -10.60
N PHE A 699 14.73 16.88 -10.49
CA PHE A 699 15.96 16.15 -10.19
C PHE A 699 17.00 16.30 -11.29
N GLY A 700 16.59 16.21 -12.56
CA GLY A 700 17.50 16.35 -13.68
C GLY A 700 18.09 17.76 -13.79
N PHE A 701 17.33 18.80 -13.39
CA PHE A 701 17.89 20.15 -13.31
C PHE A 701 19.02 20.22 -12.27
N PHE A 702 18.82 19.64 -11.09
CA PHE A 702 19.86 19.60 -10.05
C PHE A 702 21.10 18.82 -10.52
N VAL A 703 20.91 17.66 -11.15
CA VAL A 703 22.01 16.85 -11.69
C VAL A 703 22.77 17.60 -12.80
N LEU A 704 22.05 18.23 -13.72
CA LEU A 704 22.65 19.04 -14.78
C LEU A 704 23.50 20.18 -14.19
N LEU A 705 22.94 20.93 -13.23
CA LEU A 705 23.68 21.99 -12.55
C LEU A 705 24.89 21.44 -11.81
N SER A 706 24.78 20.27 -11.17
CA SER A 706 25.91 19.66 -10.46
C SER A 706 27.10 19.42 -11.38
N PHE A 707 26.88 18.93 -12.60
CA PHE A 707 27.95 18.75 -13.58
C PHE A 707 28.46 20.09 -14.11
N LEU A 708 27.57 21.03 -14.47
CA LEU A 708 27.98 22.32 -15.02
C LEU A 708 28.80 23.16 -14.03
N PHE A 709 28.40 23.17 -12.74
CA PHE A 709 29.15 23.85 -11.69
C PHE A 709 30.49 23.17 -11.39
N SER A 710 30.59 21.85 -11.57
CA SER A 710 31.83 21.09 -11.31
C SER A 710 32.77 20.98 -12.51
N ILE A 711 32.51 21.66 -13.64
CA ILE A 711 33.48 21.76 -14.75
C ILE A 711 34.75 22.48 -14.25
N GLN A 712 35.91 21.83 -14.35
CA GLN A 712 37.19 22.43 -13.94
C GLN A 712 37.83 23.23 -15.08
N ASN A 713 37.79 22.71 -16.31
CA ASN A 713 38.27 23.40 -17.50
C ASN A 713 37.33 23.12 -18.68
N PHE A 714 36.65 24.17 -19.16
CA PHE A 714 35.63 24.03 -20.22
C PHE A 714 36.19 23.47 -21.52
N GLU A 715 37.33 23.99 -22.00
CA GLU A 715 37.96 23.54 -23.25
C GLU A 715 38.41 22.08 -23.17
N ASN A 716 38.96 21.65 -22.03
CA ASN A 716 39.33 20.25 -21.80
C ASN A 716 38.11 19.33 -21.69
N THR A 717 37.03 19.81 -21.07
CA THR A 717 35.77 19.06 -20.97
C THR A 717 35.11 18.88 -22.35
N VAL A 718 35.08 19.92 -23.19
CA VAL A 718 34.55 19.85 -24.56
C VAL A 718 35.46 19.01 -25.45
N GLY A 719 36.77 19.25 -25.42
CA GLY A 719 37.79 18.52 -26.18
C GLY A 719 38.30 17.25 -25.50
N SER A 720 37.47 16.58 -24.68
CA SER A 720 37.92 15.49 -23.81
C SER A 720 38.64 14.38 -24.58
N THR A 721 39.78 13.96 -24.04
CA THR A 721 40.56 12.82 -24.55
C THR A 721 39.79 11.49 -24.52
N TYR A 722 38.77 11.39 -23.66
CA TYR A 722 37.89 10.22 -23.55
C TYR A 722 36.69 10.28 -24.52
N SER A 723 36.49 11.40 -25.23
CA SER A 723 35.29 11.66 -26.05
C SER A 723 33.98 11.51 -25.25
N GLN A 724 34.03 11.83 -23.95
CA GLN A 724 32.88 11.77 -23.05
C GLN A 724 33.07 12.82 -21.93
N PRO A 725 32.40 13.99 -22.03
CA PRO A 725 32.63 15.11 -21.11
C PRO A 725 32.30 14.85 -19.64
N VAL A 726 31.30 14.03 -19.34
CA VAL A 726 30.95 13.71 -17.94
C VAL A 726 32.05 12.86 -17.29
N LEU A 727 32.59 11.88 -18.00
CA LEU A 727 33.76 11.13 -17.54
C LEU A 727 34.95 12.06 -17.34
N GLN A 728 35.18 13.03 -18.24
CA GLN A 728 36.23 14.04 -18.03
C GLN A 728 36.04 14.83 -16.73
N ILE A 729 34.82 15.32 -16.46
CA ILE A 729 34.50 16.02 -15.21
C ILE A 729 34.78 15.12 -14.00
N LEU A 730 34.39 13.85 -14.07
CA LEU A 730 34.64 12.90 -12.97
C LEU A 730 36.13 12.63 -12.76
N VAL A 731 36.92 12.52 -13.84
CA VAL A 731 38.38 12.38 -13.76
C VAL A 731 39.03 13.63 -13.16
N ASP A 732 38.61 14.81 -13.61
CA ASP A 732 39.15 16.09 -13.12
C ASP A 732 38.86 16.29 -11.62
N VAL A 733 37.75 15.74 -11.10
CA VAL A 733 37.32 15.89 -9.70
C VAL A 733 37.79 14.76 -8.78
N PHE A 734 37.73 13.51 -9.23
CA PHE A 734 37.98 12.32 -8.40
C PHE A 734 39.24 11.53 -8.79
N GLY A 735 39.90 11.89 -9.89
CA GLY A 735 40.92 11.07 -10.53
C GLY A 735 40.35 9.82 -11.20
N ASP A 736 41.19 9.11 -11.94
CA ASP A 736 40.78 7.98 -12.78
C ASP A 736 40.01 6.89 -12.03
N ASP A 737 40.53 6.44 -10.87
CA ASP A 737 39.93 5.31 -10.13
C ASP A 737 38.55 5.68 -9.56
N GLY A 738 38.40 6.90 -9.05
CA GLY A 738 37.11 7.40 -8.57
C GLY A 738 36.11 7.62 -9.70
N ALA A 739 36.57 8.12 -10.85
CA ALA A 739 35.74 8.33 -12.03
C ALA A 739 35.16 7.00 -12.54
N VAL A 740 35.96 5.93 -12.63
CA VAL A 740 35.49 4.60 -13.05
C VAL A 740 34.40 4.08 -12.10
N VAL A 741 34.57 4.21 -10.78
CA VAL A 741 33.56 3.77 -9.80
C VAL A 741 32.24 4.52 -9.97
N LEU A 742 32.29 5.85 -10.14
CA LEU A 742 31.08 6.66 -10.34
C LEU A 742 30.43 6.40 -11.71
N MET A 743 31.23 6.14 -12.74
CA MET A 743 30.72 5.71 -14.05
C MET A 743 29.99 4.36 -13.97
N CYS A 744 30.44 3.41 -13.13
CA CYS A 744 29.71 2.16 -12.91
C CYS A 744 28.29 2.40 -12.40
N LEU A 745 28.10 3.34 -11.46
CA LEU A 745 26.77 3.71 -11.00
C LEU A 745 25.91 4.27 -12.13
N ILE A 746 26.46 5.18 -12.95
CA ILE A 746 25.77 5.74 -14.11
C ILE A 746 25.38 4.62 -15.09
N MET A 747 26.31 3.71 -15.41
CA MET A 747 26.07 2.60 -16.34
C MET A 747 24.97 1.66 -15.84
N ILE A 748 24.91 1.37 -14.54
CA ILE A 748 23.82 0.58 -13.94
C ILE A 748 22.47 1.29 -14.11
N CYS A 749 22.40 2.60 -13.84
CA CYS A 749 21.18 3.38 -14.06
C CYS A 749 20.74 3.36 -15.53
N VAL A 750 21.67 3.58 -16.46
CA VAL A 750 21.38 3.55 -17.91
C VAL A 750 20.95 2.15 -18.36
N TRP A 751 21.52 1.08 -17.77
CA TRP A 751 21.09 -0.29 -18.05
C TRP A 751 19.64 -0.54 -17.62
N HIS A 752 19.26 -0.07 -16.42
CA HIS A 752 17.87 -0.12 -15.95
C HIS A 752 16.93 0.69 -16.84
N CYS A 753 17.35 1.86 -17.31
CA CYS A 753 16.60 2.66 -18.27
C CYS A 753 16.29 1.87 -19.56
N GLY A 754 17.31 1.24 -20.15
CA GLY A 754 17.14 0.42 -21.35
C GLY A 754 16.32 -0.85 -21.09
N LEU A 755 16.44 -1.46 -19.90
CA LEU A 755 15.63 -2.61 -19.50
C LEU A 755 14.13 -2.30 -19.53
N PHE A 756 13.72 -1.19 -18.91
CA PHE A 756 12.32 -0.80 -18.87
C PHE A 756 11.82 -0.19 -20.18
N SER A 757 12.70 0.45 -20.96
CA SER A 757 12.38 0.83 -22.34
C SER A 757 12.01 -0.41 -23.16
N LEU A 758 12.79 -1.48 -23.07
CA LEU A 758 12.49 -2.74 -23.74
C LEU A 758 11.18 -3.39 -23.21
N THR A 759 10.92 -3.29 -21.90
CA THR A 759 9.64 -3.71 -21.30
C THR A 759 8.49 -2.95 -21.96
N SER A 760 8.49 -1.62 -21.94
CA SER A 760 7.45 -0.79 -22.56
C SER A 760 7.24 -1.11 -24.04
N ASN A 761 8.33 -1.14 -24.80
CA ASN A 761 8.32 -1.43 -26.23
C ASN A 761 7.67 -2.79 -26.54
N SER A 762 8.04 -3.84 -25.82
CA SER A 762 7.46 -5.18 -26.04
C SER A 762 5.95 -5.25 -25.78
N ARG A 763 5.40 -4.44 -24.86
CA ARG A 763 3.95 -4.36 -24.56
C ARG A 763 3.21 -3.60 -25.64
N MET A 764 3.75 -2.46 -26.06
CA MET A 764 3.24 -1.70 -27.21
C MET A 764 3.17 -2.58 -28.47
N MET A 765 4.25 -3.31 -28.77
CA MET A 765 4.30 -4.19 -29.94
C MET A 765 3.33 -5.36 -29.86
N PHE A 766 3.12 -5.90 -28.65
CA PHE A 766 2.14 -6.95 -28.40
C PHE A 766 0.71 -6.45 -28.68
N ALA A 767 0.34 -5.30 -28.11
CA ALA A 767 -0.98 -4.70 -28.34
C ALA A 767 -1.18 -4.35 -29.82
N PHE A 768 -0.15 -3.80 -30.48
CA PHE A 768 -0.23 -3.49 -31.90
C PHE A 768 -0.30 -4.73 -32.79
N ALA A 769 0.30 -5.86 -32.39
CA ALA A 769 0.17 -7.15 -33.08
C ALA A 769 -1.23 -7.76 -32.89
N ARG A 770 -1.80 -7.63 -31.68
CA ARG A 770 -3.16 -8.09 -31.34
C ARG A 770 -4.18 -7.41 -32.27
N ASP A 771 -4.06 -6.09 -32.44
CA ASP A 771 -4.96 -5.29 -33.29
C ASP A 771 -4.64 -5.35 -34.80
N GLY A 772 -3.75 -6.25 -35.23
CA GLY A 772 -3.39 -6.44 -36.65
C GLY A 772 -2.47 -5.36 -37.24
N GLY A 773 -1.86 -4.50 -36.43
CA GLY A 773 -0.88 -3.50 -36.88
C GLY A 773 0.43 -4.09 -37.39
N ILE A 774 0.84 -5.24 -36.85
CA ILE A 774 1.97 -6.07 -37.30
C ILE A 774 1.53 -7.55 -37.34
N PRO A 775 2.34 -8.49 -37.90
CA PRO A 775 1.89 -9.88 -38.07
C PRO A 775 1.41 -10.54 -36.77
N HIS A 776 0.25 -11.21 -36.84
CA HIS A 776 -0.38 -11.90 -35.70
C HIS A 776 0.55 -12.90 -35.00
N PHE A 777 1.60 -13.41 -35.64
CA PHE A 777 2.60 -14.25 -34.96
C PHE A 777 3.13 -13.62 -33.65
N PHE A 778 3.18 -12.29 -33.54
CA PHE A 778 3.75 -11.59 -32.40
C PHE A 778 2.77 -11.32 -31.23
N HIS A 779 1.45 -11.52 -31.39
CA HIS A 779 0.50 -11.25 -30.30
C HIS A 779 0.51 -12.33 -29.19
N LYS A 780 1.22 -13.45 -29.35
CA LYS A 780 1.14 -14.55 -28.38
C LYS A 780 1.83 -14.26 -27.04
N VAL A 781 1.11 -14.41 -25.93
CA VAL A 781 1.65 -14.40 -24.56
C VAL A 781 2.03 -15.82 -24.12
N ASP A 782 3.19 -15.99 -23.48
CA ASP A 782 3.60 -17.28 -22.93
C ASP A 782 2.74 -17.69 -21.72
N ALA A 783 2.19 -18.91 -21.74
CA ALA A 783 1.25 -19.36 -20.71
C ALA A 783 1.89 -19.52 -19.31
N LYS A 784 3.18 -19.85 -19.24
CA LYS A 784 3.90 -20.13 -17.99
C LYS A 784 4.55 -18.87 -17.42
N LEU A 785 5.20 -18.09 -18.28
CA LEU A 785 5.94 -16.88 -17.92
C LEU A 785 5.07 -15.62 -17.93
N LYS A 786 3.86 -15.68 -18.51
CA LYS A 786 2.89 -14.58 -18.60
C LYS A 786 3.52 -13.30 -19.16
N SER A 787 4.37 -13.46 -20.17
CA SER A 787 5.14 -12.38 -20.82
C SER A 787 5.10 -12.56 -22.34
N PRO A 788 5.04 -11.48 -23.15
CA PRO A 788 5.04 -11.57 -24.61
C PRO A 788 6.47 -11.76 -25.14
N ILE A 789 7.02 -12.96 -24.98
CA ILE A 789 8.43 -13.27 -25.29
C ILE A 789 8.80 -12.95 -26.74
N ARG A 790 7.88 -13.19 -27.68
CA ARG A 790 8.11 -12.94 -29.11
C ARG A 790 8.36 -11.46 -29.40
N THR A 791 7.60 -10.55 -28.77
CA THR A 791 7.79 -9.12 -28.97
C THR A 791 8.99 -8.58 -28.23
N VAL A 792 9.36 -9.16 -27.08
CA VAL A 792 10.63 -8.83 -26.39
C VAL A 792 11.83 -9.02 -27.31
N TRP A 793 11.93 -10.19 -27.95
CA TRP A 793 13.05 -10.47 -28.86
C TRP A 793 12.93 -9.76 -30.20
N LEU A 794 11.72 -9.50 -30.69
CA LEU A 794 11.53 -8.64 -31.86
C LEU A 794 11.99 -7.20 -31.57
N ALA A 795 11.63 -6.63 -30.42
CA ALA A 795 12.05 -5.31 -29.99
C ALA A 795 13.59 -5.21 -29.91
N ALA A 796 14.22 -6.20 -29.28
CA ALA A 796 15.68 -6.26 -29.18
C ALA A 796 16.35 -6.40 -30.55
N PHE A 797 15.79 -7.24 -31.44
CA PHE A 797 16.31 -7.43 -32.79
C PHE A 797 16.18 -6.16 -33.65
N LEU A 798 15.02 -5.52 -33.64
CA LEU A 798 14.80 -4.28 -34.40
C LEU A 798 15.66 -3.14 -33.88
N ALA A 799 15.83 -3.03 -32.55
CA ALA A 799 16.74 -2.07 -31.96
C ALA A 799 18.20 -2.34 -32.42
N PHE A 800 18.61 -3.61 -32.41
CA PHE A 800 19.93 -4.00 -32.92
C PHE A 800 20.14 -3.58 -34.38
N CYS A 801 19.17 -3.86 -35.24
CA CYS A 801 19.21 -3.48 -36.65
C CYS A 801 19.29 -1.96 -36.86
N LEU A 802 18.57 -1.18 -36.05
CA LEU A 802 18.57 0.27 -36.17
C LEU A 802 19.93 0.90 -35.82
N ALA A 803 20.75 0.23 -35.01
CA ALA A 803 22.10 0.69 -34.70
C ALA A 803 23.16 0.28 -35.74
N LEU A 804 22.90 -0.68 -36.64
CA LEU A 804 23.90 -1.16 -37.61
C LEU A 804 24.52 -0.07 -38.50
N PRO A 805 23.77 0.96 -38.95
CA PRO A 805 24.36 2.08 -39.71
C PRO A 805 25.51 2.79 -38.97
N SER A 806 25.58 2.70 -37.64
CA SER A 806 26.69 3.26 -36.85
C SER A 806 28.07 2.67 -37.18
N LEU A 807 28.12 1.48 -37.79
CA LEU A 807 29.38 0.88 -38.28
C LEU A 807 30.02 1.67 -39.41
N GLY A 808 29.21 2.34 -40.23
CA GLY A 808 29.65 3.11 -41.40
C GLY A 808 29.68 4.61 -41.17
N SER A 809 28.83 5.15 -40.29
CA SER A 809 28.78 6.58 -40.00
C SER A 809 28.32 6.87 -38.57
N PRO A 810 29.09 7.64 -37.77
CA PRO A 810 28.65 8.06 -36.43
C PRO A 810 27.40 8.97 -36.49
N VAL A 811 27.21 9.70 -37.59
CA VAL A 811 26.04 10.58 -37.79
C VAL A 811 24.75 9.80 -38.02
N ALA A 812 24.85 8.58 -38.54
CA ALA A 812 23.68 7.70 -38.70
C ALA A 812 23.05 7.29 -37.35
N PHE A 813 23.83 7.24 -36.26
CA PHE A 813 23.29 6.97 -34.92
C PHE A 813 22.62 8.20 -34.29
N ALA A 814 23.15 9.41 -34.50
CA ALA A 814 22.53 10.65 -34.02
C ALA A 814 21.12 10.85 -34.62
N ALA A 815 20.84 10.25 -35.77
CA ALA A 815 19.48 10.18 -36.31
C ALA A 815 18.57 9.26 -35.47
N ALA A 816 19.05 8.15 -34.92
CA ALA A 816 18.26 7.24 -34.09
C ALA A 816 17.72 7.91 -32.81
N THR A 817 18.53 8.72 -32.12
CA THR A 817 18.08 9.47 -30.94
C THR A 817 17.01 10.51 -31.28
N SER A 818 17.12 11.16 -32.44
CA SER A 818 16.14 12.14 -32.91
C SER A 818 14.83 11.48 -33.37
N ILE A 819 14.91 10.34 -34.06
CA ILE A 819 13.75 9.52 -34.45
C ILE A 819 12.98 9.04 -33.23
N ALA A 820 13.69 8.66 -32.17
CA ALA A 820 13.10 8.23 -30.91
C ALA A 820 12.14 9.28 -30.33
N THR A 821 12.61 10.52 -30.21
CA THR A 821 11.79 11.61 -29.66
C THR A 821 10.69 12.03 -30.62
N ILE A 822 10.97 12.20 -31.92
CA ILE A 822 9.95 12.61 -32.89
C ILE A 822 8.84 11.56 -33.03
N GLY A 823 9.20 10.28 -33.16
CA GLY A 823 8.23 9.20 -33.32
C GLY A 823 7.24 9.15 -32.16
N LEU A 824 7.77 9.21 -30.93
CA LEU A 824 6.95 9.27 -29.74
C LEU A 824 6.10 10.54 -29.66
N TYR A 825 6.68 11.73 -29.83
CA TYR A 825 5.92 12.98 -29.69
C TYR A 825 4.88 13.20 -30.79
N ILE A 826 5.13 12.76 -32.03
CA ILE A 826 4.09 12.72 -33.06
C ILE A 826 2.96 11.78 -32.62
N SER A 827 3.31 10.60 -32.09
CA SER A 827 2.29 9.67 -31.58
C SER A 827 1.48 10.23 -30.41
N TYR A 828 2.07 11.10 -29.57
CA TYR A 828 1.35 11.80 -28.50
C TYR A 828 0.46 12.91 -29.07
N GLY A 829 0.97 13.63 -30.07
CA GLY A 829 0.32 14.80 -30.65
C GLY A 829 -0.96 14.47 -31.38
N ILE A 830 -1.03 13.32 -32.07
CA ILE A 830 -2.21 12.92 -32.84
C ILE A 830 -3.46 12.78 -31.95
N PRO A 831 -3.50 11.95 -30.89
CA PRO A 831 -4.68 11.84 -30.03
C PRO A 831 -4.99 13.14 -29.27
N ILE A 832 -3.98 13.94 -28.87
CA ILE A 832 -4.21 15.26 -28.25
C ILE A 832 -4.88 16.22 -29.23
N LEU A 833 -4.42 16.26 -30.49
CA LEU A 833 -5.00 17.09 -31.55
C LEU A 833 -6.43 16.66 -31.87
N ILE A 834 -6.69 15.35 -31.96
CA ILE A 834 -8.04 14.83 -32.17
C ILE A 834 -8.95 15.24 -31.00
N GLY A 835 -8.50 15.07 -29.75
CA GLY A 835 -9.24 15.53 -28.57
C GLY A 835 -9.47 17.04 -28.53
N LEU A 836 -8.56 17.84 -29.11
CA LEU A 836 -8.72 19.29 -29.23
C LEU A 836 -9.73 19.69 -30.32
N ILE A 837 -9.73 18.99 -31.47
CA ILE A 837 -10.67 19.22 -32.59
C ILE A 837 -12.07 18.75 -32.22
N TYR A 838 -12.19 17.53 -31.69
CA TYR A 838 -13.44 16.88 -31.29
C TYR A 838 -13.70 17.03 -29.79
N TYR A 839 -13.47 18.23 -29.25
CA TYR A 839 -13.52 18.50 -27.82
C TYR A 839 -14.85 18.15 -27.16
N LYS A 840 -15.99 18.33 -27.86
CA LYS A 840 -17.30 17.98 -27.31
C LYS A 840 -17.39 16.50 -26.98
N ASP A 841 -16.96 15.65 -27.92
CA ASP A 841 -16.98 14.19 -27.76
C ASP A 841 -15.97 13.76 -26.70
N PHE A 842 -14.76 14.33 -26.73
CA PHE A 842 -13.76 14.06 -25.68
C PHE A 842 -14.26 14.44 -24.28
N ASN A 843 -14.93 15.59 -24.15
CA ASN A 843 -15.44 16.06 -22.86
C ASN A 843 -16.54 15.15 -22.27
N THR A 844 -17.20 14.33 -23.09
CA THR A 844 -18.16 13.30 -22.61
C THR A 844 -17.48 12.04 -22.08
N ARG A 845 -16.20 11.81 -22.38
CA ARG A 845 -15.44 10.60 -22.07
C ARG A 845 -14.38 10.83 -20.99
N LYS A 846 -14.48 11.89 -20.19
CA LYS A 846 -13.45 12.26 -19.21
C LYS A 846 -13.32 11.20 -18.11
N GLY A 847 -12.08 10.75 -17.91
CA GLY A 847 -11.72 9.88 -16.80
C GLY A 847 -11.68 10.60 -15.44
N PRO A 848 -11.33 9.87 -14.36
CA PRO A 848 -11.34 10.41 -13.01
C PRO A 848 -10.33 11.56 -12.81
N PHE A 849 -9.17 11.50 -13.46
CA PHE A 849 -8.30 12.67 -13.63
C PHE A 849 -8.79 13.52 -14.81
N ASN A 850 -9.08 14.80 -14.55
CA ASN A 850 -9.53 15.77 -15.56
C ASN A 850 -9.00 17.17 -15.27
N LEU A 851 -8.60 17.89 -16.33
CA LEU A 851 -8.09 19.27 -16.26
C LEU A 851 -9.20 20.32 -16.29
N ARG A 852 -10.46 19.88 -16.47
CA ARG A 852 -11.65 20.74 -16.56
C ARG A 852 -11.46 21.87 -17.57
N MET A 853 -11.50 23.13 -17.10
CA MET A 853 -11.36 24.32 -17.93
C MET A 853 -9.98 24.47 -18.57
N PHE A 854 -8.95 23.85 -17.99
CA PHE A 854 -7.58 23.90 -18.52
C PHE A 854 -7.30 22.85 -19.61
N SER A 855 -8.22 21.92 -19.86
CA SER A 855 -8.07 20.86 -20.86
C SER A 855 -7.70 21.41 -22.26
N ARG A 856 -8.44 22.42 -22.77
CA ARG A 856 -8.19 22.99 -24.11
C ARG A 856 -6.90 23.83 -24.18
N PRO A 857 -6.64 24.78 -23.25
CA PRO A 857 -5.38 25.52 -23.28
C PRO A 857 -4.15 24.62 -23.22
N VAL A 858 -4.16 23.61 -22.33
CA VAL A 858 -3.04 22.68 -22.18
C VAL A 858 -2.87 21.81 -23.42
N ALA A 859 -3.95 21.31 -24.02
CA ALA A 859 -3.89 20.56 -25.28
C ALA A 859 -3.34 21.41 -26.45
N PHE A 860 -3.75 22.68 -26.56
CA PHE A 860 -3.23 23.58 -27.59
C PHE A 860 -1.73 23.85 -27.43
N VAL A 861 -1.29 24.13 -26.19
CA VAL A 861 0.14 24.30 -25.87
C VAL A 861 0.92 23.02 -26.21
N SER A 862 0.37 21.85 -25.86
CA SER A 862 1.00 20.55 -26.13
C SER A 862 1.21 20.30 -27.62
N VAL A 863 0.16 20.48 -28.44
CA VAL A 863 0.27 20.31 -29.90
C VAL A 863 1.24 21.31 -30.50
N SER A 864 1.19 22.57 -30.05
CA SER A 864 2.11 23.61 -30.53
C SER A 864 3.57 23.28 -30.21
N TRP A 865 3.83 22.78 -29.00
CA TRP A 865 5.16 22.33 -28.58
C TRP A 865 5.64 21.13 -29.39
N ILE A 866 4.78 20.11 -29.58
CA ILE A 866 5.08 18.92 -30.38
C ILE A 866 5.45 19.32 -31.82
N CYS A 867 4.66 20.20 -32.44
CA CYS A 867 4.96 20.72 -33.78
C CYS A 867 6.30 21.46 -33.80
N PHE A 868 6.55 22.32 -32.81
CA PHE A 868 7.80 23.07 -32.69
C PHE A 868 9.00 22.12 -32.59
N ILE A 869 9.05 21.21 -31.62
CA ILE A 869 10.21 20.32 -31.44
C ILE A 869 10.40 19.37 -32.62
N THR A 870 9.32 18.93 -33.27
CA THR A 870 9.41 18.05 -34.46
C THR A 870 10.15 18.75 -35.60
N ILE A 871 9.88 20.05 -35.80
CA ILE A 871 10.60 20.86 -36.78
C ILE A 871 12.06 21.01 -36.35
N ILE A 872 12.33 21.38 -35.10
CA ILE A 872 13.69 21.64 -34.61
C ILE A 872 14.59 20.39 -34.71
N PHE A 873 14.08 19.20 -34.39
CA PHE A 873 14.83 17.95 -34.54
C PHE A 873 15.17 17.60 -36.00
N CYS A 874 14.45 18.15 -36.98
CA CYS A 874 14.75 17.96 -38.40
C CYS A 874 15.76 18.98 -38.95
N LEU A 875 16.10 20.02 -38.18
CA LEU A 875 17.02 21.06 -38.63
C LEU A 875 18.48 20.58 -38.60
N PRO A 876 19.35 21.07 -39.50
CA PRO A 876 20.77 20.74 -39.48
C PRO A 876 21.48 21.18 -38.20
N THR A 877 22.26 20.29 -37.59
CA THR A 877 22.98 20.57 -36.34
C THR A 877 24.44 20.97 -36.54
N VAL A 878 25.01 20.68 -37.71
CA VAL A 878 26.42 20.95 -38.05
C VAL A 878 26.51 21.74 -39.36
N ASN A 879 27.44 22.69 -39.47
CA ASN A 879 27.67 23.51 -40.66
C ASN A 879 29.13 23.42 -41.14
N PRO A 880 29.41 23.27 -42.45
CA PRO A 880 28.47 23.14 -43.57
C PRO A 880 27.77 21.78 -43.63
N VAL A 881 26.60 21.75 -44.29
CA VAL A 881 25.84 20.52 -44.55
C VAL A 881 26.46 19.78 -45.74
N SER A 882 26.85 18.52 -45.51
CA SER A 882 27.45 17.60 -46.47
C SER A 882 26.80 16.23 -46.34
N SER A 883 27.17 15.25 -47.17
CA SER A 883 26.70 13.86 -47.02
C SER A 883 27.10 13.23 -45.68
N GLN A 884 28.13 13.75 -45.01
CA GLN A 884 28.59 13.27 -43.71
C GLN A 884 28.01 14.05 -42.53
N THR A 885 27.54 15.29 -42.74
CA THR A 885 27.00 16.17 -41.68
C THR A 885 25.50 16.42 -41.79
N LEU A 886 24.84 15.85 -42.80
CA LEU A 886 23.39 15.91 -42.98
C LEU A 886 22.68 15.28 -41.78
N ASN A 887 21.71 16.00 -41.23
CA ASN A 887 20.79 15.44 -40.24
C ASN A 887 19.83 14.45 -40.93
N TYR A 888 20.13 13.15 -40.85
CA TYR A 888 19.34 12.08 -41.45
C TYR A 888 17.97 11.86 -40.81
N THR A 889 17.65 12.58 -39.73
CA THR A 889 16.35 12.49 -39.06
C THR A 889 15.18 12.77 -40.00
N VAL A 890 15.28 13.78 -40.87
CA VAL A 890 14.23 14.10 -41.85
C VAL A 890 13.99 12.95 -42.83
N VAL A 891 15.06 12.25 -43.23
CA VAL A 891 14.99 11.09 -44.12
C VAL A 891 14.30 9.93 -43.42
N ALA A 892 14.70 9.64 -42.18
CA ALA A 892 14.11 8.56 -41.41
C ALA A 892 12.63 8.81 -41.10
N VAL A 893 12.26 9.99 -40.60
CA VAL A 893 10.86 10.37 -40.37
C VAL A 893 10.07 10.33 -41.67
N GLY A 894 10.67 10.76 -42.79
CA GLY A 894 10.10 10.65 -44.13
C GLY A 894 9.83 9.20 -44.53
N ILE A 895 10.75 8.27 -44.27
CA ILE A 895 10.56 6.83 -44.51
C ILE A 895 9.38 6.30 -43.70
N ILE A 896 9.24 6.69 -42.43
CA ILE A 896 8.12 6.26 -41.58
C ILE A 896 6.80 6.82 -42.11
N ALA A 897 6.75 8.10 -42.42
CA ALA A 897 5.56 8.77 -42.93
C ALA A 897 5.12 8.20 -44.29
N ILE A 898 6.05 8.08 -45.24
CA ILE A 898 5.79 7.55 -46.58
C ILE A 898 5.46 6.06 -46.51
N GLY A 899 6.17 5.28 -45.69
CA GLY A 899 5.94 3.86 -45.52
C GLY A 899 4.56 3.57 -44.93
N SER A 900 4.24 4.18 -43.79
CA SER A 900 2.93 4.01 -43.15
C SER A 900 1.78 4.50 -44.04
N MET A 901 1.92 5.64 -44.71
CA MET A 901 0.92 6.18 -45.65
C MET A 901 0.80 5.33 -46.92
N GLY A 902 1.92 4.87 -47.46
CA GLY A 902 1.97 4.03 -48.66
C GLY A 902 1.27 2.70 -48.41
N VAL A 903 1.59 2.02 -47.31
CA VAL A 903 0.91 0.79 -46.91
C VAL A 903 -0.58 1.05 -46.68
N TRP A 904 -0.96 2.18 -46.07
CA TRP A 904 -2.35 2.59 -45.92
C TRP A 904 -3.11 2.69 -47.25
N ILE A 905 -2.56 3.43 -48.21
CA ILE A 905 -3.20 3.69 -49.51
C ILE A 905 -3.27 2.42 -50.37
N ILE A 906 -2.21 1.59 -50.37
CA ILE A 906 -2.12 0.42 -51.23
C ILE A 906 -2.98 -0.73 -50.68
N THR A 907 -2.81 -1.07 -49.39
CA THR A 907 -3.39 -2.28 -48.80
C THR A 907 -4.15 -2.07 -47.50
N ALA A 908 -3.59 -1.38 -46.50
CA ALA A 908 -4.09 -1.42 -45.13
C ALA A 908 -5.49 -0.80 -44.96
N ARG A 909 -5.88 0.20 -45.76
CA ARG A 909 -7.27 0.71 -45.76
C ARG A 909 -8.34 -0.35 -46.08
N LYS A 910 -7.95 -1.48 -46.66
CA LYS A 910 -8.86 -2.58 -47.05
C LYS A 910 -9.05 -3.62 -45.94
N TRP A 911 -8.10 -3.74 -45.01
CA TRP A 911 -8.07 -4.83 -44.03
C TRP A 911 -7.83 -4.36 -42.59
N PHE A 912 -7.14 -3.23 -42.37
CA PHE A 912 -6.94 -2.67 -41.04
C PHE A 912 -8.17 -1.88 -40.62
N VAL A 913 -8.90 -2.44 -39.67
CA VAL A 913 -10.13 -1.84 -39.12
C VAL A 913 -9.84 -1.08 -37.82
N GLY A 914 -8.67 -1.31 -37.21
CA GLY A 914 -8.30 -0.79 -35.90
C GLY A 914 -8.92 -1.59 -34.75
N PRO A 915 -8.73 -1.14 -33.51
CA PRO A 915 -9.00 -1.92 -32.30
C PRO A 915 -10.49 -2.12 -31.95
N LEU A 916 -11.42 -1.64 -32.79
CA LEU A 916 -12.88 -1.66 -32.56
C LEU A 916 -13.57 -2.95 -33.05
N LYS A 917 -12.80 -3.95 -33.51
CA LYS A 917 -13.34 -5.17 -34.13
C LYS A 917 -13.79 -6.20 -33.08
N GLU A 918 -13.03 -6.42 -32.01
CA GLU A 918 -13.29 -7.50 -31.04
C GLU A 918 -14.66 -7.39 -30.35
N VAL A 919 -15.11 -6.20 -29.93
CA VAL A 919 -16.48 -6.02 -29.38
C VAL A 919 -17.54 -6.42 -30.40
N LYS A 920 -17.44 -5.88 -31.61
CA LYS A 920 -18.46 -6.08 -32.65
C LYS A 920 -18.44 -7.50 -33.20
N GLU A 921 -17.29 -8.16 -33.17
CA GLU A 921 -17.10 -9.52 -33.67
C GLU A 921 -17.49 -10.56 -32.61
N ALA A 922 -17.18 -10.32 -31.33
CA ALA A 922 -17.72 -11.08 -30.21
C ALA A 922 -19.25 -10.95 -30.12
N GLU A 923 -19.80 -9.73 -30.25
CA GLU A 923 -21.25 -9.52 -30.36
C GLU A 923 -21.85 -10.22 -31.59
N ARG A 924 -21.16 -10.22 -32.73
CA ARG A 924 -21.61 -10.89 -33.97
C ARG A 924 -21.59 -12.42 -33.85
N LEU A 925 -20.57 -12.98 -33.21
CA LEU A 925 -20.36 -14.41 -33.04
C LEU A 925 -21.08 -14.96 -31.80
N GLY A 926 -21.63 -14.08 -30.94
CA GLY A 926 -22.34 -14.46 -29.71
C GLY A 926 -21.41 -15.06 -28.65
N VAL A 927 -20.15 -14.65 -28.63
CA VAL A 927 -19.10 -15.21 -27.78
C VAL A 927 -18.88 -14.31 -26.58
N ASP A 928 -18.72 -14.91 -25.40
CA ASP A 928 -18.39 -14.19 -24.18
C ASP A 928 -16.88 -13.85 -24.14
N LEU A 929 -16.55 -12.56 -24.07
CA LEU A 929 -15.15 -12.11 -24.00
C LEU A 929 -14.46 -12.53 -22.69
N GLU A 930 -15.21 -12.98 -21.68
CA GLU A 930 -14.69 -13.45 -20.39
C GLU A 930 -14.02 -14.84 -20.46
N GLU A 931 -14.33 -15.69 -21.46
CA GLU A 931 -13.71 -17.03 -21.59
C GLU A 931 -12.46 -17.07 -22.50
N PRO A 932 -11.30 -17.62 -22.07
CA PRO A 932 -10.05 -17.55 -22.86
C PRO A 932 -10.08 -18.46 -24.10
N GLY A 933 -9.78 -17.88 -25.26
CA GLY A 933 -9.65 -18.60 -26.52
C GLY A 933 -10.97 -18.96 -27.21
N GLU A 934 -12.13 -18.59 -26.65
CA GLU A 934 -13.42 -18.83 -27.30
C GLU A 934 -13.61 -17.98 -28.55
N LEU A 935 -13.21 -16.70 -28.54
CA LEU A 935 -13.32 -15.84 -29.73
C LEU A 935 -12.40 -16.35 -30.85
N GLU A 936 -11.16 -16.70 -30.54
CA GLU A 936 -10.21 -17.27 -31.51
C GLU A 936 -10.67 -18.64 -32.01
N ALA A 937 -11.23 -19.48 -31.13
CA ALA A 937 -11.82 -20.76 -31.52
C ALA A 937 -13.08 -20.57 -32.38
N ALA A 938 -13.93 -19.60 -32.06
CA ALA A 938 -15.13 -19.25 -32.81
C ALA A 938 -14.80 -18.62 -34.16
N GLU A 939 -13.76 -17.79 -34.24
CA GLU A 939 -13.21 -17.26 -35.49
C GLU A 939 -12.58 -18.36 -36.35
N GLU A 940 -11.80 -19.28 -35.76
CA GLU A 940 -11.29 -20.46 -36.47
C GLU A 940 -12.43 -21.37 -36.96
N LEU A 941 -13.47 -21.58 -36.15
CA LEU A 941 -14.65 -22.36 -36.51
C LEU A 941 -15.47 -21.68 -37.61
N ALA A 942 -15.66 -20.36 -37.54
CA ALA A 942 -16.34 -19.58 -38.56
C ALA A 942 -15.56 -19.59 -39.88
N ALA A 943 -14.23 -19.42 -39.82
CA ALA A 943 -13.36 -19.48 -40.99
C ALA A 943 -13.35 -20.89 -41.62
N LYS A 944 -13.35 -21.95 -40.81
CA LYS A 944 -13.48 -23.34 -41.27
C LYS A 944 -14.87 -23.60 -41.89
N GLY A 945 -15.94 -23.10 -41.27
CA GLY A 945 -17.31 -23.24 -41.78
C GLY A 945 -17.59 -22.45 -43.06
N GLU A 946 -16.96 -21.28 -43.25
CA GLU A 946 -17.00 -20.54 -44.51
C GLU A 946 -16.19 -21.23 -45.62
N ALA A 947 -15.05 -21.86 -45.27
CA ALA A 947 -14.29 -22.68 -46.20
C ALA A 947 -15.07 -23.94 -46.63
N GLU A 948 -15.79 -24.60 -45.72
CA GLU A 948 -16.65 -25.76 -46.04
C GLU A 948 -17.86 -25.37 -46.89
N LYS A 949 -18.53 -24.23 -46.60
CA LYS A 949 -19.63 -23.71 -47.43
C LYS A 949 -19.16 -23.26 -48.82
N GLY A 950 -17.94 -22.73 -48.94
CA GLY A 950 -17.32 -22.42 -50.23
C GLY A 950 -17.02 -23.66 -51.07
N VAL A 951 -16.71 -24.79 -50.42
CA VAL A 951 -16.51 -26.09 -51.08
C VAL A 951 -17.86 -26.70 -51.49
N GLU A 952 -18.88 -26.67 -50.63
CA GLU A 952 -20.23 -27.17 -50.96
C GLU A 952 -20.89 -26.37 -52.10
N ALA A 953 -20.76 -25.03 -52.11
CA ALA A 953 -21.25 -24.18 -53.20
C ALA A 953 -20.56 -24.48 -54.55
N SER A 954 -19.29 -24.89 -54.53
CA SER A 954 -18.58 -25.33 -55.75
C SER A 954 -18.96 -26.74 -56.22
N SER A 955 -19.51 -27.57 -55.31
CA SER A 955 -19.96 -28.93 -55.61
C SER A 955 -21.43 -29.02 -56.02
N GLY A 956 -22.25 -28.02 -55.67
CA GLY A 956 -23.66 -27.90 -56.05
C GLY A 956 -23.91 -27.35 -57.46
N GLU A 957 -22.88 -26.83 -58.14
CA GLU A 957 -22.96 -26.39 -59.56
C GLU A 957 -22.57 -27.50 -60.56
N LYS A 958 -22.47 -28.75 -60.09
CA LYS A 958 -22.37 -29.95 -60.95
C LYS A 958 -23.36 -31.03 -60.49
N LEU A 959 -24.65 -30.78 -60.69
CA LEU A 959 -25.67 -31.82 -60.90
C LEU A 959 -26.78 -31.28 -61.79
#